data_AF-A0A413B4G6-F1
#
_entry.id   AF-A0A413B4G6-F1
#
_cell.length_a   1.000
_cell.length_b   1.000
_cell.length_c   1.000
_cell.angle_alpha   90.00
_cell.angle_beta   90.00
_cell.angle_gamma   90.00
#
_symmetry.space_group_name_H-M   'P 1'
#
loop_
_entity.id
_entity.type
_entity.pdbx_description
1 polymer ?
#
loop_
_entity_poly.entity_id
_entity_poly.type
_entity_poly.pdbx_seq_one_letter_code
_entity_poly.pdbx_strand_id
1 'polypeptide(L)'
;MVQKKIKLNFGIPTLADGWSKSKEYSNNAIILMHDNLYYLGIFNAKNKPDKKIIEGNTSENKGDYKKMIYNLLPGPNKMIPKVFLSSKTGVETYKPSAYILEGYKQNKHLKSSKDFDITFCRDLIDYFKNCIAIHPEWKNFGFDFSDTSTYEDISGFYREVELQGYKIDWTYISEKDIDLLQEKGQLYLFQIYNKDFSKKSTGNDNLHTMYLKNLFSEENLKDIVLKLNGEAEIFFRKSSIKNPIIHKKGSILVNRTYEAEEKDQFGNIQIVRKTIPENIYQELYKYFNDKSDKELSDEAAKLKNVVGHHEAATNIVKDYRYTYDKYFLHMPITINFKANKTSFINDRILQYIAKEKDLHVIGIDRGERNLIYVSVIDTCGNIVEQKSFNIVNGYDYQIKLKQQEGARQIARKEWKEIGKIKEIKEGYLSLVIHEISKMVIKYNAIIAMEDLSYGFKKGRFKVERQVYQKFETMLINKLNYLVFKDISITEKGGLLKGYQLTYIPDKLKNVGHQCGCIFYVPAAYTSKIDPTTGFVNIFKFKDLTVDAKREFIKKFDSIRYDSDKNLFCFTFDYNNFITQNTVMSKSSWSVYTYGVRIKRRFVNGRFSNESDTIDITKDMEKTLEMTDINWRDGHDLRQDIIDYEIVQHIFEIFKLTVQMRNSLSELEDRDYDRLISPVLNENNIFYDSAKAGDALPKDADANGAYCIALKGLYEIKQITENWKEDGKFSRDKLKISNKDWFDFIQNKRYL
;
A
#
# COMPACT_ATOMS: atom_id res chain seq x y z
N MET A 1 -30.93 -5.78 -9.58
CA MET A 1 -30.06 -6.80 -8.94
C MET A 1 -29.09 -7.35 -9.98
N VAL A 2 -27.78 -7.28 -9.74
CA VAL A 2 -26.78 -7.91 -10.62
C VAL A 2 -26.78 -9.42 -10.35
N GLN A 3 -27.11 -10.25 -11.35
CA GLN A 3 -26.98 -11.70 -11.21
C GLN A 3 -25.52 -12.08 -10.93
N LYS A 4 -25.30 -12.87 -9.88
CA LYS A 4 -23.98 -13.42 -9.56
C LYS A 4 -23.59 -14.44 -10.64
N LYS A 5 -22.30 -14.53 -10.95
CA LYS A 5 -21.76 -15.54 -11.86
C LYS A 5 -21.88 -16.94 -11.25
N ILE A 6 -22.02 -17.96 -12.10
CA ILE A 6 -22.08 -19.38 -11.72
C ILE A 6 -20.86 -20.12 -12.27
N LYS A 7 -20.32 -21.09 -11.51
CA LYS A 7 -19.21 -21.94 -11.97
C LYS A 7 -19.74 -22.92 -13.04
N LEU A 8 -18.97 -23.08 -14.12
CA LEU A 8 -19.24 -24.04 -15.18
C LEU A 8 -18.32 -25.24 -15.05
N ASN A 9 -18.91 -26.43 -15.04
CA ASN A 9 -18.17 -27.69 -14.99
C ASN A 9 -18.30 -28.51 -16.28
N PHE A 10 -19.16 -28.15 -17.23
CA PHE A 10 -19.35 -28.88 -18.51
C PHE A 10 -19.62 -30.39 -18.35
N GLY A 11 -20.21 -30.80 -17.22
CA GLY A 11 -20.42 -32.22 -16.88
C GLY A 11 -19.15 -32.97 -16.44
N ILE A 12 -18.06 -32.25 -16.14
CA ILE A 12 -16.74 -32.77 -15.79
C ILE A 12 -16.42 -32.30 -14.35
N PRO A 13 -16.41 -33.21 -13.36
CA PRO A 13 -16.11 -32.84 -11.96
C PRO A 13 -14.72 -32.24 -11.76
N THR A 14 -13.75 -32.67 -12.56
CA THR A 14 -12.32 -32.30 -12.46
C THR A 14 -11.88 -31.29 -13.54
N LEU A 15 -12.83 -30.49 -14.05
CA LEU A 15 -12.57 -29.59 -15.18
C LEU A 15 -11.46 -28.60 -14.82
N ALA A 16 -10.37 -28.63 -15.60
CA ALA A 16 -9.21 -27.76 -15.42
C ALA A 16 -8.55 -27.83 -14.02
N ASP A 17 -8.70 -28.96 -13.30
CA ASP A 17 -8.00 -29.23 -12.02
C ASP A 17 -6.47 -29.22 -12.19
N GLY A 18 -5.99 -29.49 -13.39
CA GLY A 18 -4.57 -29.44 -13.74
C GLY A 18 -4.35 -29.50 -15.24
N TRP A 19 -3.15 -29.10 -15.67
CA TRP A 19 -2.81 -28.98 -17.09
C TRP A 19 -1.96 -30.13 -17.63
N SER A 20 -1.52 -31.06 -16.78
CA SER A 20 -0.59 -32.12 -17.17
C SER A 20 -1.04 -32.91 -18.39
N LYS A 21 -0.14 -33.16 -19.34
CA LYS A 21 -0.42 -33.91 -20.58
C LYS A 21 -1.16 -35.23 -20.33
N SER A 22 -0.70 -36.00 -19.34
CA SER A 22 -1.31 -37.29 -18.97
C SER A 22 -2.71 -37.18 -18.37
N LYS A 23 -3.18 -35.97 -18.04
CA LYS A 23 -4.49 -35.67 -17.47
C LYS A 23 -5.39 -34.85 -18.38
N GLU A 24 -4.98 -34.49 -19.61
CA GLU A 24 -5.80 -33.70 -20.54
C GLU A 24 -7.19 -34.31 -20.76
N TYR A 25 -7.31 -35.63 -20.91
CA TYR A 25 -8.60 -36.31 -21.09
C TYR A 25 -9.38 -36.52 -19.79
N SER A 26 -8.75 -36.38 -18.62
CA SER A 26 -9.43 -36.40 -17.32
C SER A 26 -9.94 -35.01 -16.96
N ASN A 27 -9.13 -33.99 -17.18
CA ASN A 27 -9.42 -32.60 -16.83
C ASN A 27 -10.10 -31.84 -17.96
N ASN A 28 -10.11 -32.41 -19.18
CA ASN A 28 -10.82 -31.96 -20.38
C ASN A 28 -10.57 -30.51 -20.74
N ALA A 29 -9.36 -29.99 -20.48
CA ALA A 29 -8.97 -28.62 -20.77
C ALA A 29 -7.53 -28.57 -21.28
N ILE A 30 -7.30 -27.77 -22.32
CA ILE A 30 -5.99 -27.50 -22.93
C ILE A 30 -5.83 -26.00 -23.20
N ILE A 31 -4.58 -25.55 -23.28
CA ILE A 31 -4.24 -24.17 -23.70
C ILE A 31 -3.62 -24.24 -25.08
N LEU A 32 -4.11 -23.39 -25.98
CA LEU A 32 -3.59 -23.22 -27.33
C LEU A 32 -3.12 -21.77 -27.53
N MET A 33 -2.15 -21.59 -28.41
CA MET A 33 -1.69 -20.30 -28.88
C MET A 33 -1.73 -20.26 -30.40
N HIS A 34 -2.18 -19.15 -30.96
CA HIS A 34 -2.22 -18.92 -32.40
C HIS A 34 -2.18 -17.41 -32.66
N ASP A 35 -1.31 -16.96 -33.57
CA ASP A 35 -1.10 -15.54 -33.90
C ASP A 35 -0.91 -14.62 -32.67
N ASN A 36 -0.11 -15.05 -31.68
CA ASN A 36 0.11 -14.34 -30.40
C ASN A 36 -1.15 -14.16 -29.53
N LEU A 37 -2.23 -14.87 -29.83
CA LEU A 37 -3.43 -14.96 -29.03
C LEU A 37 -3.47 -16.29 -28.26
N TYR A 38 -4.21 -16.28 -27.16
CA TYR A 38 -4.31 -17.42 -26.24
C TYR A 38 -5.74 -17.96 -26.26
N TYR A 39 -5.89 -19.27 -26.20
CA TYR A 39 -7.17 -19.95 -26.25
C TYR A 39 -7.25 -21.05 -25.20
N LEU A 40 -8.44 -21.20 -24.62
CA LEU A 40 -8.83 -22.33 -23.80
C LEU A 40 -9.66 -23.28 -24.66
N GLY A 41 -9.17 -24.50 -24.86
CA GLY A 41 -9.92 -25.60 -25.46
C GLY A 41 -10.52 -26.48 -24.36
N ILE A 42 -11.82 -26.76 -24.44
CA ILE A 42 -12.52 -27.66 -23.51
C ILE A 42 -13.06 -28.86 -24.30
N PHE A 43 -12.69 -30.07 -23.89
CA PHE A 43 -13.19 -31.28 -24.54
C PHE A 43 -14.64 -31.54 -24.14
N ASN A 44 -15.46 -31.92 -25.11
CA ASN A 44 -16.80 -32.39 -24.81
C ASN A 44 -16.72 -33.77 -24.15
N ALA A 45 -17.13 -33.86 -22.88
CA ALA A 45 -17.06 -35.11 -22.11
C ALA A 45 -17.83 -36.27 -22.75
N LYS A 46 -18.89 -35.97 -23.51
CA LYS A 46 -19.73 -36.96 -24.20
C LYS A 46 -19.22 -37.33 -25.60
N ASN A 47 -18.40 -36.49 -26.20
CA ASN A 47 -17.85 -36.67 -27.54
C ASN A 47 -16.42 -36.14 -27.58
N LYS A 48 -15.47 -36.92 -27.05
CA LYS A 48 -14.08 -36.44 -26.90
C LYS A 48 -13.36 -36.43 -28.25
N PRO A 49 -12.39 -35.52 -28.44
CA PRO A 49 -11.54 -35.51 -29.62
C PRO A 49 -10.68 -36.77 -29.70
N ASP A 50 -10.29 -37.16 -30.92
CA ASP A 50 -9.35 -38.26 -31.14
C ASP A 50 -7.98 -37.92 -30.52
N LYS A 51 -7.41 -38.87 -29.77
CA LYS A 51 -6.10 -38.74 -29.13
C LYS A 51 -4.99 -38.44 -30.13
N LYS A 52 -5.04 -39.04 -31.33
CA LYS A 52 -4.03 -38.81 -32.37
C LYS A 52 -4.00 -37.37 -32.84
N ILE A 53 -5.17 -36.73 -32.96
CA ILE A 53 -5.26 -35.31 -33.33
C ILE A 53 -4.71 -34.44 -32.19
N ILE A 54 -5.07 -34.75 -30.94
CA ILE A 54 -4.64 -33.98 -29.76
C ILE A 54 -3.15 -34.17 -29.42
N GLU A 55 -2.54 -35.30 -29.80
CA GLU A 55 -1.08 -35.49 -29.70
C GLU A 55 -0.30 -34.43 -30.49
N GLY A 56 -0.86 -33.99 -31.61
CA GLY A 56 -0.29 -32.98 -32.48
C GLY A 56 0.99 -33.44 -33.19
N ASN A 57 1.56 -32.51 -33.95
CA ASN A 57 2.78 -32.68 -34.73
C ASN A 57 3.98 -32.07 -34.00
N THR A 58 5.16 -32.64 -34.24
CA THR A 58 6.42 -32.14 -33.66
C THR A 58 6.93 -30.87 -34.33
N SER A 59 6.62 -30.66 -35.61
CA SER A 59 7.00 -29.48 -36.38
C SER A 59 5.81 -28.54 -36.59
N GLU A 60 6.07 -27.23 -36.48
CA GLU A 60 5.11 -26.18 -36.74
C GLU A 60 4.95 -25.96 -38.25
N ASN A 61 3.71 -25.99 -38.74
CA ASN A 61 3.36 -25.47 -40.06
C ASN A 61 2.68 -24.10 -39.93
N LYS A 62 2.70 -23.34 -41.03
CA LYS A 62 2.02 -22.04 -41.08
C LYS A 62 0.52 -22.21 -40.82
N GLY A 63 0.00 -21.50 -39.82
CA GLY A 63 -1.41 -21.54 -39.43
C GLY A 63 -1.72 -22.55 -38.32
N ASP A 64 -0.75 -23.35 -37.87
CA ASP A 64 -0.99 -24.30 -36.79
C ASP A 64 -1.29 -23.58 -35.46
N TYR A 65 -2.08 -24.24 -34.62
CA TYR A 65 -2.24 -23.90 -33.21
C TYR A 65 -1.13 -24.57 -32.42
N LYS A 66 -0.37 -23.76 -31.69
CA LYS A 66 0.65 -24.20 -30.74
C LYS A 66 -0.03 -24.67 -29.44
N LYS A 67 -0.10 -25.98 -29.22
CA LYS A 67 -0.69 -26.60 -28.03
C LYS A 67 0.34 -26.74 -26.92
N MET A 68 -0.01 -26.26 -25.74
CA MET A 68 0.81 -26.41 -24.53
C MET A 68 0.91 -27.88 -24.13
N ILE A 69 2.13 -28.38 -23.95
CA ILE A 69 2.43 -29.62 -23.24
C ILE A 69 2.92 -29.23 -21.85
N TYR A 70 2.09 -29.43 -20.83
CA TYR A 70 2.45 -29.11 -19.46
C TYR A 70 2.91 -30.39 -18.74
N ASN A 71 4.11 -30.33 -18.16
CA ASN A 71 4.71 -31.41 -17.39
C ASN A 71 4.93 -30.91 -15.95
N LEU A 72 4.45 -31.69 -14.97
CA LEU A 72 4.59 -31.36 -13.55
C LEU A 72 4.75 -32.63 -12.72
N LEU A 73 5.72 -32.64 -11.82
CA LEU A 73 5.88 -33.60 -10.74
C LEU A 73 5.41 -32.93 -9.43
N PRO A 74 4.12 -33.06 -9.05
CA PRO A 74 3.59 -32.38 -7.88
C PRO A 74 4.03 -33.08 -6.59
N GLY A 75 4.37 -32.30 -5.56
CA GLY A 75 4.66 -32.82 -4.21
C GLY A 75 5.66 -34.00 -4.20
N PRO A 76 6.94 -33.78 -4.58
CA PRO A 76 7.93 -34.84 -4.73
C PRO A 76 8.05 -35.74 -3.50
N ASN A 77 7.99 -35.16 -2.31
CA ASN A 77 8.07 -35.85 -1.02
C ASN A 77 6.95 -36.89 -0.80
N LYS A 78 5.83 -36.79 -1.51
CA LYS A 78 4.73 -37.76 -1.48
C LYS A 78 4.73 -38.64 -2.72
N MET A 79 4.93 -38.03 -3.90
CA MET A 79 4.79 -38.74 -5.17
C MET A 79 5.94 -39.68 -5.46
N ILE A 80 7.19 -39.31 -5.15
CA ILE A 80 8.35 -40.18 -5.38
C ILE A 80 8.23 -41.47 -4.55
N PRO A 81 8.01 -41.42 -3.21
CA PRO A 81 7.85 -42.66 -2.44
C PRO A 81 6.61 -43.46 -2.85
N LYS A 82 5.50 -42.77 -3.15
CA LYS A 82 4.28 -43.44 -3.60
C LYS A 82 4.53 -44.24 -4.88
N VAL A 83 5.19 -43.64 -5.87
CA VAL A 83 5.44 -44.27 -7.16
C VAL A 83 6.49 -45.37 -7.01
N PHE A 84 7.64 -45.12 -6.39
CA PHE A 84 8.76 -46.07 -6.42
C PHE A 84 8.79 -47.10 -5.30
N LEU A 85 8.19 -46.80 -4.13
CA LEU A 85 8.31 -47.65 -2.94
C LEU A 85 6.98 -48.26 -2.49
N SER A 86 5.85 -47.59 -2.74
CA SER A 86 4.54 -48.00 -2.19
C SER A 86 3.59 -48.60 -3.22
N SER A 87 3.66 -48.18 -4.48
CA SER A 87 2.79 -48.73 -5.52
C SER A 87 3.24 -50.13 -5.93
N LYS A 88 2.29 -51.06 -6.08
CA LYS A 88 2.59 -52.45 -6.45
C LYS A 88 3.41 -52.51 -7.76
N THR A 89 2.94 -51.81 -8.78
CA THR A 89 3.62 -51.71 -10.08
C THR A 89 5.00 -51.07 -9.98
N GLY A 90 5.15 -50.06 -9.13
CA GLY A 90 6.42 -49.40 -8.88
C GLY A 90 7.45 -50.32 -8.21
N VAL A 91 7.06 -51.03 -7.16
CA VAL A 91 7.96 -51.96 -6.48
C VAL A 91 8.41 -53.09 -7.43
N GLU A 92 7.50 -53.60 -8.25
CA GLU A 92 7.81 -54.61 -9.27
C GLU A 92 8.76 -54.07 -10.36
N THR A 93 8.59 -52.82 -10.77
CA THR A 93 9.36 -52.19 -11.87
C THR A 93 10.74 -51.72 -11.41
N TYR A 94 10.81 -51.00 -10.29
CA TYR A 94 12.01 -50.30 -9.81
C TYR A 94 12.81 -51.11 -8.78
N LYS A 95 12.26 -52.24 -8.30
CA LYS A 95 12.94 -53.26 -7.48
C LYS A 95 13.73 -52.67 -6.29
N PRO A 96 13.08 -51.92 -5.37
CA PRO A 96 13.76 -51.42 -4.17
C PRO A 96 14.28 -52.58 -3.31
N SER A 97 15.47 -52.42 -2.73
CA SER A 97 16.03 -53.42 -1.81
C SER A 97 15.28 -53.46 -0.48
N ALA A 98 15.40 -54.56 0.27
CA ALA A 98 14.86 -54.66 1.62
C ALA A 98 15.40 -53.53 2.53
N TYR A 99 16.69 -53.21 2.41
CA TYR A 99 17.34 -52.08 3.08
C TYR A 99 16.60 -50.75 2.85
N ILE A 100 16.29 -50.40 1.60
CA ILE A 100 15.56 -49.17 1.25
C ILE A 100 14.14 -49.18 1.82
N LEU A 101 13.40 -50.28 1.67
CA LEU A 101 12.02 -50.39 2.13
C LEU A 101 11.89 -50.31 3.66
N GLU A 102 12.75 -51.02 4.38
CA GLU A 102 12.74 -51.07 5.84
C GLU A 102 13.20 -49.74 6.45
N GLY A 103 14.30 -49.18 5.96
CA GLY A 103 14.79 -47.88 6.45
C GLY A 103 13.82 -46.73 6.16
N TYR A 104 13.10 -46.78 5.02
CA TYR A 104 12.05 -45.81 4.74
C TYR A 104 10.88 -45.93 5.72
N LYS A 105 10.40 -47.15 5.99
CA LYS A 105 9.33 -47.41 6.98
C LYS A 105 9.72 -46.97 8.40
N GLN A 106 11.00 -47.08 8.75
CA GLN A 106 11.57 -46.62 10.02
C GLN A 106 11.84 -45.11 10.05
N ASN A 107 11.51 -44.36 9.00
CA ASN A 107 11.74 -42.92 8.90
C ASN A 107 13.22 -42.49 9.06
N LYS A 108 14.17 -43.36 8.70
CA LYS A 108 15.62 -43.08 8.82
C LYS A 108 16.11 -41.88 7.98
N HIS A 109 15.32 -41.46 7.00
CA HIS A 109 15.60 -40.34 6.10
C HIS A 109 15.09 -38.98 6.62
N LEU A 110 14.28 -38.96 7.70
CA LEU A 110 13.69 -37.73 8.22
C LEU A 110 14.55 -37.17 9.36
N LYS A 111 15.06 -35.95 9.22
CA LYS A 111 15.88 -35.26 10.24
C LYS A 111 15.17 -35.09 11.59
N SER A 112 13.84 -35.09 11.60
CA SER A 112 13.02 -35.05 12.82
C SER A 112 12.83 -36.40 13.52
N SER A 113 13.27 -37.50 12.89
CA SER A 113 13.20 -38.85 13.48
C SER A 113 14.32 -39.08 14.47
N LYS A 114 14.07 -39.90 15.50
CA LYS A 114 15.11 -40.36 16.43
C LYS A 114 16.13 -41.29 15.77
N ASP A 115 15.68 -41.99 14.72
CA ASP A 115 16.48 -42.97 13.97
C ASP A 115 17.09 -42.35 12.70
N PHE A 116 17.24 -41.02 12.64
CA PHE A 116 17.82 -40.35 11.48
C PHE A 116 19.23 -40.88 11.19
N ASP A 117 19.45 -41.33 9.97
CA ASP A 117 20.72 -41.84 9.47
C ASP A 117 21.02 -41.16 8.13
N ILE A 118 22.06 -40.32 8.14
CA ILE A 118 22.50 -39.56 6.97
C ILE A 118 22.98 -40.47 5.83
N THR A 119 23.57 -41.62 6.16
CA THR A 119 24.05 -42.59 5.16
C THR A 119 22.86 -43.19 4.44
N PHE A 120 21.88 -43.70 5.21
CA PHE A 120 20.62 -44.19 4.64
C PHE A 120 19.91 -43.11 3.82
N CYS A 121 19.87 -41.86 4.31
CA CYS A 121 19.24 -40.76 3.59
C CYS A 121 19.87 -40.54 2.20
N ARG A 122 21.20 -40.60 2.11
CA ARG A 122 21.96 -40.44 0.87
C ARG A 122 21.75 -41.63 -0.08
N ASP A 123 21.80 -42.86 0.45
CA ASP A 123 21.52 -44.07 -0.33
C ASP A 123 20.09 -44.07 -0.91
N LEU A 124 19.12 -43.58 -0.13
CA LEU A 124 17.74 -43.38 -0.58
C LEU A 124 17.64 -42.34 -1.70
N ILE A 125 18.39 -41.24 -1.60
CA ILE A 125 18.45 -40.21 -2.64
C ILE A 125 19.01 -40.80 -3.94
N ASP A 126 20.12 -41.54 -3.87
CA ASP A 126 20.71 -42.19 -5.05
C ASP A 126 19.76 -43.20 -5.69
N TYR A 127 19.06 -43.99 -4.87
CA TYR A 127 17.99 -44.86 -5.36
C TYR A 127 16.92 -44.06 -6.12
N PHE A 128 16.44 -42.95 -5.55
CA PHE A 128 15.44 -42.11 -6.22
C PHE A 128 15.96 -41.44 -7.50
N LYS A 129 17.20 -40.95 -7.53
CA LYS A 129 17.82 -40.39 -8.75
C LYS A 129 17.84 -41.43 -9.87
N ASN A 130 18.24 -42.66 -9.56
CA ASN A 130 18.25 -43.76 -10.52
C ASN A 130 16.84 -44.10 -11.04
N CYS A 131 15.85 -44.15 -10.16
CA CYS A 131 14.46 -44.38 -10.57
C CYS A 131 13.92 -43.26 -11.47
N ILE A 132 14.24 -42.00 -11.17
CA ILE A 132 13.81 -40.84 -11.97
C ILE A 132 14.43 -40.89 -13.38
N ALA A 133 15.71 -41.25 -13.49
CA ALA A 133 16.42 -41.32 -14.77
C ALA A 133 15.80 -42.34 -15.75
N ILE A 134 15.21 -43.43 -15.24
CA ILE A 134 14.56 -44.45 -16.07
C ILE A 134 13.04 -44.30 -16.16
N HIS A 135 12.42 -43.43 -15.36
CA HIS A 135 10.97 -43.25 -15.37
C HIS A 135 10.50 -42.67 -16.73
N PRO A 136 9.48 -43.26 -17.39
CA PRO A 136 9.09 -42.90 -18.77
C PRO A 136 8.80 -41.40 -18.99
N GLU A 137 8.09 -40.78 -18.04
CA GLU A 137 7.74 -39.36 -18.09
C GLU A 137 8.81 -38.45 -17.43
N TRP A 138 9.27 -38.78 -16.22
CA TRP A 138 10.10 -37.88 -15.42
C TRP A 138 11.54 -37.74 -15.90
N LYS A 139 12.07 -38.69 -16.68
CA LYS A 139 13.38 -38.53 -17.34
C LYS A 139 13.44 -37.33 -18.28
N ASN A 140 12.29 -36.91 -18.83
CA ASN A 140 12.21 -35.83 -19.81
C ASN A 140 12.30 -34.42 -19.18
N PHE A 141 12.30 -34.31 -17.85
CA PHE A 141 12.57 -33.04 -17.16
C PHE A 141 14.04 -32.62 -17.26
N GLY A 142 14.96 -33.57 -17.51
CA GLY A 142 16.39 -33.29 -17.57
C GLY A 142 16.95 -32.79 -16.24
N PHE A 143 16.65 -33.51 -15.16
CA PHE A 143 17.08 -33.12 -13.81
C PHE A 143 18.62 -33.03 -13.71
N ASP A 144 19.08 -31.94 -13.13
CA ASP A 144 20.47 -31.68 -12.76
C ASP A 144 20.56 -31.60 -11.23
N PHE A 145 20.89 -32.73 -10.60
CA PHE A 145 20.90 -32.84 -9.15
C PHE A 145 22.27 -32.51 -8.56
N SER A 146 22.29 -31.85 -7.41
CA SER A 146 23.51 -31.66 -6.61
C SER A 146 24.14 -33.01 -6.25
N ASP A 147 25.45 -33.01 -5.97
CA ASP A 147 26.15 -34.18 -5.45
C ASP A 147 25.43 -34.68 -4.18
N THR A 148 25.13 -35.98 -4.14
CA THR A 148 24.35 -36.59 -3.05
C THR A 148 24.99 -36.36 -1.68
N SER A 149 26.31 -36.25 -1.61
CA SER A 149 27.04 -35.94 -0.38
C SER A 149 26.70 -34.57 0.22
N THR A 150 26.21 -33.61 -0.58
CA THR A 150 25.89 -32.25 -0.12
C THR A 150 24.53 -32.15 0.56
N TYR A 151 23.64 -33.13 0.41
CA TYR A 151 22.36 -33.11 1.09
C TYR A 151 22.53 -33.43 2.59
N GLU A 152 22.07 -32.52 3.44
CA GLU A 152 22.00 -32.71 4.89
C GLU A 152 20.78 -33.53 5.33
N ASP A 153 19.74 -33.57 4.50
CA ASP A 153 18.53 -34.35 4.69
C ASP A 153 17.77 -34.50 3.35
N ILE A 154 16.74 -35.34 3.37
CA ILE A 154 15.91 -35.64 2.19
C ILE A 154 15.17 -34.41 1.63
N SER A 155 14.95 -33.37 2.44
CA SER A 155 14.17 -32.20 2.02
C SER A 155 14.91 -31.36 0.99
N GLY A 156 16.26 -31.32 1.06
CA GLY A 156 17.11 -30.70 0.06
C GLY A 156 16.90 -31.31 -1.33
N PHE A 157 16.93 -32.64 -1.42
CA PHE A 157 16.66 -33.38 -2.65
C PHE A 157 15.24 -33.14 -3.16
N TYR A 158 14.21 -33.27 -2.30
CA TYR A 158 12.82 -33.04 -2.74
C TYR A 158 12.59 -31.61 -3.22
N ARG A 159 13.29 -30.62 -2.66
CA ARG A 159 13.23 -29.24 -3.14
C ARG A 159 13.82 -29.11 -4.55
N GLU A 160 14.98 -29.71 -4.83
CA GLU A 160 15.53 -29.71 -6.19
C GLU A 160 14.59 -30.36 -7.19
N VAL A 161 13.99 -31.51 -6.84
CA VAL A 161 12.98 -32.15 -7.68
C VAL A 161 11.77 -31.24 -7.88
N GLU A 162 11.29 -30.54 -6.86
CA GLU A 162 10.15 -29.62 -6.99
C GLU A 162 10.45 -28.47 -7.95
N LEU A 163 11.64 -27.87 -7.84
CA LEU A 163 12.04 -26.71 -8.65
C LEU A 163 12.32 -27.04 -10.11
N GLN A 164 12.76 -28.27 -10.39
CA GLN A 164 13.07 -28.74 -11.74
C GLN A 164 11.93 -29.57 -12.36
N GLY A 165 11.03 -30.11 -11.53
CA GLY A 165 9.90 -30.96 -11.93
C GLY A 165 8.73 -30.19 -12.54
N TYR A 166 8.99 -29.08 -13.22
CA TYR A 166 8.01 -28.28 -13.94
C TYR A 166 8.59 -27.83 -15.28
N LYS A 167 7.89 -28.16 -16.38
CA LYS A 167 8.30 -27.83 -17.73
C LYS A 167 7.08 -27.59 -18.62
N ILE A 168 7.17 -26.60 -19.51
CA ILE A 168 6.24 -26.43 -20.61
C ILE A 168 6.99 -26.69 -21.91
N ASP A 169 6.46 -27.60 -22.71
CA ASP A 169 6.85 -27.87 -24.09
C ASP A 169 5.68 -27.56 -25.03
N TRP A 170 5.88 -27.76 -26.33
CA TRP A 170 4.88 -27.45 -27.35
C TRP A 170 4.72 -28.58 -28.36
N THR A 171 3.51 -28.73 -28.87
CA THR A 171 3.15 -29.54 -30.06
C THR A 171 2.20 -28.72 -30.91
N TYR A 172 1.99 -29.10 -32.17
CA TYR A 172 1.28 -28.28 -33.14
C TYR A 172 0.07 -29.02 -33.70
N ILE A 173 -1.11 -28.40 -33.66
CA ILE A 173 -2.35 -28.96 -34.22
C ILE A 173 -2.77 -28.05 -35.37
N SER A 174 -3.09 -28.62 -36.53
CA SER A 174 -3.47 -27.82 -37.69
C SER A 174 -4.78 -27.06 -37.45
N GLU A 175 -4.92 -25.87 -38.04
CA GLU A 175 -6.16 -25.10 -37.99
C GLU A 175 -7.35 -25.93 -38.49
N LYS A 176 -7.16 -26.68 -39.58
CA LYS A 176 -8.17 -27.58 -40.15
C LYS A 176 -8.64 -28.64 -39.15
N ASP A 177 -7.73 -29.21 -38.37
CA ASP A 177 -8.10 -30.19 -37.34
C ASP A 177 -8.85 -29.53 -36.18
N ILE A 178 -8.42 -28.35 -35.74
CA ILE A 178 -9.13 -27.59 -34.69
C ILE A 178 -10.55 -27.24 -35.15
N ASP A 179 -10.72 -26.78 -36.39
CA ASP A 179 -12.03 -26.47 -36.97
C ASP A 179 -12.90 -27.71 -37.07
N LEU A 180 -12.35 -28.83 -37.55
CA LEU A 180 -13.06 -30.10 -37.62
C LEU A 180 -13.54 -30.58 -36.24
N LEU A 181 -12.71 -30.42 -35.20
CA LEU A 181 -13.10 -30.76 -33.82
C LEU A 181 -14.22 -29.86 -33.29
N GLN A 182 -14.23 -28.58 -33.66
CA GLN A 182 -15.31 -27.65 -33.30
C GLN A 182 -16.61 -27.99 -34.03
N GLU A 183 -16.55 -28.23 -35.35
CA GLU A 183 -17.70 -28.62 -36.18
C GLU A 183 -18.35 -29.91 -35.67
N LYS A 184 -17.54 -30.89 -35.25
CA LYS A 184 -18.01 -32.15 -34.64
C LYS A 184 -18.50 -31.98 -33.20
N GLY A 185 -18.42 -30.79 -32.62
CA GLY A 185 -18.77 -30.53 -31.22
C GLY A 185 -17.89 -31.29 -30.22
N GLN A 186 -16.66 -31.63 -30.60
CA GLN A 186 -15.68 -32.34 -29.78
C GLN A 186 -14.84 -31.40 -28.93
N LEU A 187 -14.66 -30.16 -29.40
CA LEU A 187 -13.87 -29.13 -28.76
C LEU A 187 -14.68 -27.82 -28.69
N TYR A 188 -14.80 -27.25 -27.49
CA TYR A 188 -15.27 -25.88 -27.30
C TYR A 188 -14.06 -24.96 -27.17
N LEU A 189 -13.91 -24.01 -28.08
CA LEU A 189 -12.77 -23.10 -28.10
C LEU A 189 -13.16 -21.70 -27.63
N PHE A 190 -12.41 -21.17 -26.66
CA PHE A 190 -12.62 -19.82 -26.11
C PHE A 190 -11.34 -19.03 -26.20
N GLN A 191 -11.36 -17.87 -26.86
CA GLN A 191 -10.23 -16.94 -26.77
C GLN A 191 -10.12 -16.38 -25.33
N ILE A 192 -8.93 -16.49 -24.74
CA ILE A 192 -8.60 -15.84 -23.47
C ILE A 192 -8.36 -14.36 -23.76
N TYR A 193 -9.32 -13.52 -23.35
CA TYR A 193 -9.38 -12.14 -23.81
C TYR A 193 -9.49 -11.13 -22.67
N ASN A 194 -8.76 -10.03 -22.82
CA ASN A 194 -9.01 -8.76 -22.14
C ASN A 194 -8.79 -7.62 -23.14
N LYS A 195 -9.04 -6.37 -22.72
CA LYS A 195 -9.00 -5.20 -23.62
C LYS A 195 -7.65 -5.02 -24.35
N ASP A 196 -6.55 -5.50 -23.78
CA ASP A 196 -5.20 -5.30 -24.31
C ASP A 196 -4.95 -6.18 -25.54
N PHE A 197 -5.72 -7.25 -25.73
CA PHE A 197 -5.70 -8.09 -26.94
C PHE A 197 -6.58 -7.55 -28.07
N SER A 198 -7.21 -6.38 -27.88
CA SER A 198 -7.93 -5.70 -28.96
C SER A 198 -6.95 -5.24 -30.03
N LYS A 199 -7.30 -5.39 -31.31
CA LYS A 199 -6.55 -4.80 -32.44
C LYS A 199 -6.41 -3.28 -32.35
N LYS A 200 -7.26 -2.61 -31.54
CA LYS A 200 -7.22 -1.16 -31.30
C LYS A 200 -6.42 -0.77 -30.05
N SER A 201 -5.84 -1.72 -29.33
CA SER A 201 -5.06 -1.44 -28.13
C SER A 201 -3.70 -0.87 -28.52
N THR A 202 -3.41 0.35 -28.07
CA THR A 202 -2.13 1.06 -28.32
C THR A 202 -1.40 1.45 -27.04
N GLY A 203 -2.04 1.30 -25.88
CA GLY A 203 -1.48 1.67 -24.59
C GLY A 203 -0.71 0.52 -23.93
N ASN A 204 -0.06 0.83 -22.80
CA ASN A 204 0.65 -0.16 -22.01
C ASN A 204 -0.29 -1.25 -21.48
N ASP A 205 0.17 -2.50 -21.59
CA ASP A 205 -0.53 -3.67 -21.09
C ASP A 205 -0.88 -3.53 -19.59
N ASN A 206 -1.99 -4.14 -19.20
CA ASN A 206 -2.26 -4.40 -17.80
C ASN A 206 -1.19 -5.35 -17.25
N LEU A 207 -0.85 -5.20 -15.96
CA LEU A 207 0.18 -6.04 -15.34
C LEU A 207 -0.15 -7.54 -15.45
N HIS A 208 -1.43 -7.90 -15.35
CA HIS A 208 -1.89 -9.30 -15.51
C HIS A 208 -1.80 -9.80 -16.96
N THR A 209 -1.89 -8.92 -17.95
CA THR A 209 -1.63 -9.27 -19.35
C THR A 209 -0.16 -9.58 -19.55
N MET A 210 0.73 -8.78 -18.94
CA MET A 210 2.16 -9.06 -18.95
C MET A 210 2.45 -10.40 -18.28
N TYR A 211 1.85 -10.72 -17.13
CA TYR A 211 1.99 -12.05 -16.51
C TYR A 211 1.54 -13.18 -17.44
N LEU A 212 0.35 -13.06 -18.06
CA LEU A 212 -0.15 -14.09 -18.99
C LEU A 212 0.81 -14.30 -20.17
N LYS A 213 1.27 -13.21 -20.81
CA LYS A 213 2.20 -13.30 -21.93
C LYS A 213 3.52 -13.97 -21.52
N ASN A 214 4.05 -13.58 -20.36
CA ASN A 214 5.36 -14.04 -19.91
C ASN A 214 5.36 -15.41 -19.26
N LEU A 215 4.21 -15.99 -18.88
CA LEU A 215 4.13 -17.42 -18.52
C LEU A 215 4.72 -18.33 -19.61
N PHE A 216 4.54 -17.93 -20.88
CA PHE A 216 4.91 -18.70 -22.06
C PHE A 216 6.09 -18.10 -22.83
N SER A 217 6.72 -17.05 -22.31
CA SER A 217 7.89 -16.41 -22.91
C SER A 217 9.12 -17.31 -22.82
N GLU A 218 10.02 -17.21 -23.79
CA GLU A 218 11.27 -17.98 -23.80
C GLU A 218 12.13 -17.65 -22.57
N GLU A 219 12.14 -16.39 -22.16
CA GLU A 219 12.87 -15.89 -21.00
C GLU A 219 12.40 -16.60 -19.72
N ASN A 220 11.09 -16.70 -19.51
CA ASN A 220 10.54 -17.41 -18.36
C ASN A 220 10.74 -18.92 -18.48
N LEU A 221 10.56 -19.52 -19.67
CA LEU A 221 10.69 -20.96 -19.86
C LEU A 221 12.14 -21.46 -19.69
N LYS A 222 13.13 -20.59 -19.93
CA LYS A 222 14.55 -20.89 -19.67
C LYS A 222 14.87 -20.91 -18.17
N ASP A 223 14.32 -19.97 -17.40
CA ASP A 223 14.46 -19.93 -15.94
C ASP A 223 13.13 -19.54 -15.27
N ILE A 224 12.37 -20.57 -14.86
CA ILE A 224 10.98 -20.39 -14.41
C ILE A 224 10.90 -19.47 -13.19
N VAL A 225 10.33 -18.29 -13.40
CA VAL A 225 9.90 -17.37 -12.35
C VAL A 225 8.39 -17.45 -12.19
N LEU A 226 7.65 -17.40 -13.30
CA LEU A 226 6.20 -17.51 -13.36
C LEU A 226 5.80 -18.94 -13.71
N LYS A 227 5.07 -19.59 -12.80
CA LYS A 227 4.53 -20.92 -13.01
C LYS A 227 3.01 -20.86 -13.13
N LEU A 228 2.47 -21.50 -14.16
CA LEU A 228 1.03 -21.76 -14.27
C LEU A 228 0.61 -22.83 -13.25
N ASN A 229 -0.48 -22.60 -12.53
CA ASN A 229 -1.06 -23.60 -11.61
C ASN A 229 -2.29 -24.27 -12.21
N GLY A 230 -2.63 -25.46 -11.70
CA GLY A 230 -3.91 -26.12 -11.95
C GLY A 230 -5.07 -25.41 -11.24
N GLU A 231 -6.20 -26.09 -11.06
CA GLU A 231 -7.39 -25.55 -10.39
C GLU A 231 -7.90 -24.24 -11.02
N ALA A 232 -7.85 -24.14 -12.35
CA ALA A 232 -8.45 -23.02 -13.04
C ALA A 232 -9.98 -23.15 -13.01
N GLU A 233 -10.68 -22.01 -12.95
CA GLU A 233 -12.13 -22.00 -12.83
C GLU A 233 -12.78 -21.20 -13.95
N ILE A 234 -13.89 -21.73 -14.46
CA ILE A 234 -14.66 -21.13 -15.54
C ILE A 234 -16.00 -20.71 -14.97
N PHE A 235 -16.44 -19.50 -15.31
CA PHE A 235 -17.72 -18.97 -14.85
C PHE A 235 -18.54 -18.44 -16.01
N PHE A 236 -19.86 -18.54 -15.87
CA PHE A 236 -20.82 -17.88 -16.72
C PHE A 236 -21.52 -16.77 -15.94
N ARG A 237 -21.72 -15.62 -16.58
CA ARG A 237 -22.55 -14.55 -16.07
C ARG A 237 -23.52 -14.11 -17.14
N LYS A 238 -24.81 -14.30 -16.88
CA LYS A 238 -25.90 -13.81 -17.71
C LYS A 238 -25.92 -12.27 -17.74
N SER A 239 -26.42 -11.72 -18.83
CA SER A 239 -26.69 -10.30 -19.02
C SER A 239 -27.63 -9.80 -17.92
N SER A 240 -27.31 -8.64 -17.36
CA SER A 240 -28.07 -8.02 -16.27
C SER A 240 -28.65 -6.66 -16.64
N ILE A 241 -28.27 -6.09 -17.79
CA ILE A 241 -28.75 -4.79 -18.27
C ILE A 241 -29.41 -4.99 -19.63
N LYS A 242 -30.73 -4.81 -19.69
CA LYS A 242 -31.52 -4.93 -20.93
C LYS A 242 -31.58 -3.62 -21.73
N ASN A 243 -31.77 -2.50 -21.03
CA ASN A 243 -31.91 -1.18 -21.62
C ASN A 243 -30.75 -0.28 -21.17
N PRO A 244 -29.58 -0.34 -21.83
CA PRO A 244 -28.43 0.46 -21.45
C PRO A 244 -28.59 1.92 -21.90
N ILE A 245 -27.87 2.82 -21.23
CA ILE A 245 -27.71 4.20 -21.69
C ILE A 245 -26.70 4.22 -22.83
N ILE A 246 -27.07 4.85 -23.95
CA ILE A 246 -26.26 4.88 -25.19
C ILE A 246 -26.04 6.34 -25.61
N HIS A 247 -24.77 6.75 -25.71
CA HIS A 247 -24.39 7.93 -26.48
C HIS A 247 -24.22 7.52 -27.93
N LYS A 248 -25.06 8.04 -28.83
CA LYS A 248 -25.10 7.62 -30.23
C LYS A 248 -23.91 8.20 -30.99
N LYS A 249 -23.45 7.49 -32.02
CA LYS A 249 -22.50 8.05 -33.00
C LYS A 249 -23.04 9.39 -33.52
N GLY A 250 -22.19 10.42 -33.55
CA GLY A 250 -22.56 11.78 -33.95
C GLY A 250 -23.07 12.67 -32.81
N SER A 251 -23.37 12.12 -31.62
CA SER A 251 -23.68 12.96 -30.44
C SER A 251 -22.41 13.59 -29.87
N ILE A 252 -22.53 14.79 -29.29
CA ILE A 252 -21.42 15.43 -28.57
C ILE A 252 -21.31 14.82 -27.17
N LEU A 253 -20.14 14.25 -26.90
CA LEU A 253 -19.73 13.80 -25.58
C LEU A 253 -19.13 14.99 -24.84
N VAL A 254 -19.65 15.28 -23.66
CA VAL A 254 -19.14 16.32 -22.76
C VAL A 254 -18.33 15.64 -21.67
N ASN A 255 -17.12 16.12 -21.40
CA ASN A 255 -16.32 15.61 -20.29
C ASN A 255 -17.03 15.93 -18.97
N ARG A 256 -17.04 14.95 -18.05
CA ARG A 256 -17.59 15.12 -16.69
C ARG A 256 -16.71 15.99 -15.79
N THR A 257 -15.53 16.34 -16.27
CA THR A 257 -14.50 17.07 -15.52
C THR A 257 -13.83 18.09 -16.42
N TYR A 258 -13.33 19.16 -15.81
CA TYR A 258 -12.47 20.15 -16.44
C TYR A 258 -11.22 20.33 -15.59
N GLU A 259 -10.14 20.77 -16.23
CA GLU A 259 -8.88 21.10 -15.55
C GLU A 259 -8.92 22.56 -15.11
N ALA A 260 -8.49 22.82 -13.89
CA ALA A 260 -8.41 24.13 -13.29
C ALA A 260 -7.07 24.26 -12.57
N GLU A 261 -6.48 25.45 -12.62
CA GLU A 261 -5.30 25.77 -11.81
C GLU A 261 -5.74 26.10 -10.39
N GLU A 262 -5.14 25.43 -9.42
CA GLU A 262 -5.27 25.76 -8.00
C GLU A 262 -3.87 25.90 -7.40
N LYS A 263 -3.76 26.75 -6.38
CA LYS A 263 -2.57 26.75 -5.54
C LYS A 263 -2.69 25.61 -4.54
N ASP A 264 -1.63 24.82 -4.41
CA ASP A 264 -1.51 23.89 -3.29
C ASP A 264 -1.35 24.67 -1.97
N GLN A 265 -1.34 23.93 -0.86
CA GLN A 265 -1.11 24.46 0.49
C GLN A 265 0.23 25.20 0.66
N PHE A 266 1.12 25.14 -0.33
CA PHE A 266 2.42 25.82 -0.36
C PHE A 266 2.51 26.93 -1.41
N GLY A 267 1.41 27.25 -2.08
CA GLY A 267 1.34 28.29 -3.09
C GLY A 267 1.80 27.86 -4.49
N ASN A 268 2.18 26.60 -4.69
CA ASN A 268 2.55 26.08 -6.01
C ASN A 268 1.31 25.88 -6.88
N ILE A 269 1.40 26.24 -8.14
CA ILE A 269 0.32 25.99 -9.10
C ILE A 269 0.29 24.51 -9.42
N GLN A 270 -0.86 23.88 -9.20
CA GLN A 270 -1.15 22.51 -9.59
C GLN A 270 -2.44 22.44 -10.41
N ILE A 271 -2.47 21.53 -11.37
CA ILE A 271 -3.66 21.29 -12.19
C ILE A 271 -4.57 20.30 -11.46
N VAL A 272 -5.79 20.75 -11.15
CA VAL A 272 -6.83 19.98 -10.47
C VAL A 272 -8.00 19.74 -11.42
N ARG A 273 -8.41 18.48 -11.52
CA ARG A 273 -9.59 18.01 -12.25
C ARG A 273 -10.82 18.16 -11.38
N LYS A 274 -11.59 19.21 -11.65
CA LYS A 274 -12.86 19.49 -10.99
C LYS A 274 -13.98 18.71 -11.66
N THR A 275 -14.91 18.20 -10.85
CA THR A 275 -16.12 17.51 -11.34
C THR A 275 -17.20 18.54 -11.59
N ILE A 276 -17.86 18.46 -12.75
CA ILE A 276 -18.99 19.34 -13.08
C ILE A 276 -20.23 18.84 -12.33
N PRO A 277 -20.95 19.70 -11.58
CA PRO A 277 -22.23 19.34 -10.95
C PRO A 277 -23.22 18.76 -11.96
N GLU A 278 -24.05 17.80 -11.54
CA GLU A 278 -24.93 17.06 -12.47
C GLU A 278 -25.89 18.00 -13.22
N ASN A 279 -26.49 18.98 -12.55
CA ASN A 279 -27.38 19.96 -13.16
C ASN A 279 -26.67 20.75 -14.28
N ILE A 280 -25.48 21.27 -14.00
CA ILE A 280 -24.66 22.03 -14.97
C ILE A 280 -24.19 21.14 -16.12
N TYR A 281 -23.79 19.91 -15.81
CA TYR A 281 -23.41 18.94 -16.84
C TYR A 281 -24.58 18.64 -17.79
N GLN A 282 -25.79 18.42 -17.27
CA GLN A 282 -26.98 18.14 -18.09
C GLN A 282 -27.33 19.34 -18.97
N GLU A 283 -27.17 20.55 -18.45
CA GLU A 283 -27.37 21.79 -19.19
C GLU A 283 -26.37 21.91 -20.36
N LEU A 284 -25.06 21.75 -20.09
CA LEU A 284 -24.01 21.75 -21.11
C LEU A 284 -24.23 20.64 -22.15
N TYR A 285 -24.58 19.42 -21.71
CA TYR A 285 -24.83 18.30 -22.60
C TYR A 285 -25.97 18.57 -23.59
N LYS A 286 -27.10 19.14 -23.11
CA LYS A 286 -28.20 19.57 -23.96
C LYS A 286 -27.79 20.68 -24.91
N TYR A 287 -27.08 21.70 -24.40
CA TYR A 287 -26.59 22.81 -25.22
C TYR A 287 -25.76 22.33 -26.42
N PHE A 288 -24.81 21.41 -26.20
CA PHE A 288 -23.96 20.90 -27.28
C PHE A 288 -24.66 19.92 -28.23
N ASN A 289 -25.72 19.23 -27.81
CA ASN A 289 -26.40 18.21 -28.64
C ASN A 289 -27.68 18.73 -29.32
N ASP A 290 -28.45 19.59 -28.65
CA ASP A 290 -29.78 20.00 -29.10
C ASP A 290 -29.75 21.29 -29.96
N LYS A 291 -28.59 21.94 -30.11
CA LYS A 291 -28.41 23.23 -30.84
C LYS A 291 -29.45 24.31 -30.46
N SER A 292 -30.00 24.27 -29.25
CA SER A 292 -31.04 25.23 -28.86
C SER A 292 -30.43 26.58 -28.47
N ASP A 293 -31.01 27.68 -28.95
CA ASP A 293 -30.70 29.07 -28.57
C ASP A 293 -31.07 29.43 -27.10
N LYS A 294 -31.12 28.43 -26.21
CA LYS A 294 -31.38 28.68 -24.78
C LYS A 294 -30.12 29.24 -24.13
N GLU A 295 -30.27 30.38 -23.45
CA GLU A 295 -29.22 30.95 -22.62
C GLU A 295 -28.78 29.97 -21.54
N LEU A 296 -27.46 29.80 -21.43
CA LEU A 296 -26.83 29.04 -20.37
C LEU A 296 -26.89 29.85 -19.06
N SER A 297 -27.02 29.17 -17.93
CA SER A 297 -26.75 29.72 -16.62
C SER A 297 -25.33 30.29 -16.55
N ASP A 298 -25.11 31.31 -15.72
CA ASP A 298 -23.80 31.97 -15.59
C ASP A 298 -22.67 30.97 -15.29
N GLU A 299 -22.96 29.94 -14.48
CA GLU A 299 -22.02 28.88 -14.14
C GLU A 299 -21.73 27.97 -15.35
N ALA A 300 -22.76 27.56 -16.09
CA ALA A 300 -22.57 26.76 -17.30
C ALA A 300 -21.85 27.55 -18.41
N ALA A 301 -22.15 28.84 -18.56
CA ALA A 301 -21.50 29.73 -19.53
C ALA A 301 -19.99 29.85 -19.26
N LYS A 302 -19.58 29.96 -17.98
CA LYS A 302 -18.16 29.94 -17.58
C LYS A 302 -17.49 28.62 -17.95
N LEU A 303 -18.15 27.49 -17.69
CA LEU A 303 -17.59 26.16 -17.94
C LEU A 303 -17.58 25.76 -19.41
N LYS A 304 -18.44 26.34 -20.25
CA LYS A 304 -18.55 26.05 -21.68
C LYS A 304 -17.21 26.15 -22.42
N ASN A 305 -16.39 27.14 -22.08
CA ASN A 305 -15.13 27.41 -22.77
C ASN A 305 -13.95 26.54 -22.28
N VAL A 306 -14.09 25.89 -21.12
CA VAL A 306 -13.03 25.06 -20.51
C VAL A 306 -13.35 23.57 -20.54
N VAL A 307 -14.62 23.20 -20.72
CA VAL A 307 -15.03 21.79 -20.77
C VAL A 307 -14.67 21.18 -22.11
N GLY A 308 -13.84 20.13 -22.06
CA GLY A 308 -13.57 19.31 -23.23
C GLY A 308 -14.85 18.63 -23.72
N HIS A 309 -15.11 18.73 -25.02
CA HIS A 309 -16.22 18.05 -25.68
C HIS A 309 -15.78 17.55 -27.05
N HIS A 310 -16.30 16.41 -27.48
CA HIS A 310 -15.94 15.80 -28.76
C HIS A 310 -17.09 14.98 -29.31
N GLU A 311 -17.16 14.86 -30.63
CA GLU A 311 -18.16 14.04 -31.29
C GLU A 311 -17.87 12.55 -31.08
N ALA A 312 -18.92 11.78 -30.74
CA ALA A 312 -18.82 10.34 -30.59
C ALA A 312 -18.60 9.66 -31.96
N ALA A 313 -17.39 9.17 -32.22
CA ALA A 313 -17.07 8.43 -33.45
C ALA A 313 -17.84 7.10 -33.58
N THR A 314 -18.26 6.52 -32.46
CA THR A 314 -19.04 5.27 -32.39
C THR A 314 -20.03 5.32 -31.23
N ASN A 315 -21.02 4.43 -31.20
CA ASN A 315 -21.91 4.29 -30.05
C ASN A 315 -21.12 3.92 -28.78
N ILE A 316 -21.30 4.70 -27.72
CA ILE A 316 -20.72 4.40 -26.39
C ILE A 316 -21.84 3.95 -25.48
N VAL A 317 -21.77 2.69 -25.04
CA VAL A 317 -22.79 2.05 -24.21
C VAL A 317 -22.30 1.97 -22.77
N LYS A 318 -23.00 2.64 -21.85
CA LYS A 318 -22.67 2.57 -20.41
C LYS A 318 -22.83 1.12 -19.94
N ASP A 319 -21.84 0.63 -19.20
CA ASP A 319 -21.87 -0.71 -18.62
C ASP A 319 -22.07 -1.84 -19.66
N TYR A 320 -21.62 -1.61 -20.91
CA TYR A 320 -21.69 -2.54 -22.05
C TYR A 320 -21.36 -3.99 -21.69
N ARG A 321 -20.33 -4.19 -20.86
CA ARG A 321 -19.91 -5.53 -20.43
C ARG A 321 -21.02 -6.33 -19.75
N TYR A 322 -22.08 -5.71 -19.21
CA TYR A 322 -23.21 -6.35 -18.54
C TYR A 322 -24.47 -6.47 -19.42
N THR A 323 -24.44 -5.99 -20.66
CA THR A 323 -25.58 -6.11 -21.60
C THR A 323 -25.57 -7.43 -22.36
N TYR A 324 -24.49 -8.20 -22.24
CA TYR A 324 -24.33 -9.53 -22.84
C TYR A 324 -23.96 -10.57 -21.79
N ASP A 325 -24.31 -11.81 -22.11
CA ASP A 325 -23.79 -13.00 -21.44
C ASP A 325 -22.27 -13.07 -21.63
N LYS A 326 -21.54 -13.45 -20.59
CA LYS A 326 -20.07 -13.50 -20.61
C LYS A 326 -19.55 -14.76 -19.90
N TYR A 327 -18.51 -15.33 -20.48
CA TYR A 327 -17.68 -16.35 -19.86
C TYR A 327 -16.47 -15.69 -19.21
N PHE A 328 -16.02 -16.23 -18.08
CA PHE A 328 -14.84 -15.79 -17.36
C PHE A 328 -13.94 -16.98 -17.09
N LEU A 329 -12.64 -16.76 -17.22
CA LEU A 329 -11.61 -17.73 -16.85
C LEU A 329 -10.77 -17.13 -15.72
N HIS A 330 -10.61 -17.89 -14.64
CA HIS A 330 -9.70 -17.58 -13.55
C HIS A 330 -8.53 -18.57 -13.60
N MET A 331 -7.31 -18.05 -13.79
CA MET A 331 -6.08 -18.87 -13.86
C MET A 331 -5.16 -18.51 -12.69
N PRO A 332 -4.94 -19.42 -11.74
CA PRO A 332 -3.96 -19.20 -10.68
C PRO A 332 -2.53 -19.37 -11.23
N ILE A 333 -1.61 -18.55 -10.71
CA ILE A 333 -0.18 -18.61 -11.03
C ILE A 333 0.64 -18.52 -9.75
N THR A 334 1.87 -19.01 -9.79
CA THR A 334 2.89 -18.80 -8.76
C THR A 334 3.96 -17.88 -9.33
N ILE A 335 4.28 -16.81 -8.60
CA ILE A 335 5.38 -15.89 -8.92
C ILE A 335 6.58 -16.28 -8.05
N ASN A 336 7.79 -16.14 -8.58
CA ASN A 336 9.03 -16.59 -7.95
C ASN A 336 8.99 -18.07 -7.58
N PHE A 337 8.58 -18.92 -8.53
CA PHE A 337 8.43 -20.36 -8.32
C PHE A 337 9.68 -21.03 -7.72
N LYS A 338 10.87 -20.60 -8.16
CA LYS A 338 12.16 -21.12 -7.67
C LYS A 338 12.67 -20.48 -6.37
N ALA A 339 11.96 -19.51 -5.79
CA ALA A 339 12.42 -18.85 -4.58
C ALA A 339 12.31 -19.78 -3.35
N ASN A 340 13.33 -19.73 -2.49
CA ASN A 340 13.32 -20.46 -1.24
C ASN A 340 12.33 -19.82 -0.25
N LYS A 341 11.38 -20.61 0.26
CA LYS A 341 10.35 -20.16 1.21
C LYS A 341 10.91 -19.76 2.59
N THR A 342 12.16 -20.10 2.90
CA THR A 342 12.77 -19.84 4.21
C THR A 342 13.53 -18.52 4.33
N SER A 343 13.39 -17.59 3.36
CA SER A 343 14.08 -16.31 3.42
C SER A 343 13.43 -15.36 4.44
N PHE A 344 14.14 -15.07 5.54
CA PHE A 344 13.75 -14.06 6.53
C PHE A 344 14.01 -12.65 5.98
N ILE A 345 13.05 -12.11 5.23
CA ILE A 345 13.17 -10.79 4.59
C ILE A 345 13.51 -9.68 5.58
N ASN A 346 12.96 -9.73 6.80
CA ASN A 346 13.28 -8.77 7.85
C ASN A 346 14.79 -8.78 8.17
N ASP A 347 15.38 -9.96 8.36
CA ASP A 347 16.83 -10.08 8.63
C ASP A 347 17.68 -9.53 7.47
N ARG A 348 17.28 -9.79 6.23
CA ARG A 348 17.98 -9.26 5.05
C ARG A 348 17.91 -7.74 4.98
N ILE A 349 16.76 -7.15 5.29
CA ILE A 349 16.60 -5.70 5.33
C ILE A 349 17.41 -5.09 6.47
N LEU A 350 17.43 -5.71 7.65
CA LEU A 350 18.27 -5.25 8.76
C LEU A 350 19.76 -5.28 8.41
N GLN A 351 20.21 -6.37 7.78
CA GLN A 351 21.58 -6.49 7.27
C GLN A 351 21.89 -5.44 6.19
N TYR A 352 20.94 -5.16 5.29
CA TYR A 352 21.10 -4.14 4.26
C TYR A 352 21.24 -2.75 4.88
N ILE A 353 20.35 -2.39 5.81
CA ILE A 353 20.38 -1.09 6.52
C ILE A 353 21.69 -0.91 7.29
N ALA A 354 22.19 -1.96 7.95
CA ALA A 354 23.44 -1.88 8.72
C ALA A 354 24.69 -1.61 7.86
N LYS A 355 24.64 -1.91 6.55
CA LYS A 355 25.78 -1.80 5.63
C LYS A 355 25.67 -0.61 4.67
N GLU A 356 24.46 -0.17 4.37
CA GLU A 356 24.18 0.89 3.40
C GLU A 356 24.34 2.28 4.02
N LYS A 357 24.97 3.19 3.30
CA LYS A 357 25.19 4.58 3.77
C LYS A 357 24.24 5.57 3.14
N ASP A 358 23.81 5.31 1.92
CA ASP A 358 22.86 6.15 1.19
C ASP A 358 21.44 5.60 1.36
N LEU A 359 20.82 5.98 2.47
CA LEU A 359 19.46 5.60 2.85
C LEU A 359 18.63 6.84 3.11
N HIS A 360 17.34 6.73 2.78
CA HIS A 360 16.34 7.72 3.16
C HIS A 360 15.23 7.07 3.99
N VAL A 361 14.45 7.90 4.66
CA VAL A 361 13.25 7.45 5.38
C VAL A 361 12.03 8.17 4.84
N ILE A 362 11.04 7.39 4.38
CA ILE A 362 9.71 7.88 4.02
C ILE A 362 8.82 7.76 5.25
N GLY A 363 8.58 8.87 5.95
CA GLY A 363 7.58 8.94 7.01
C GLY A 363 6.19 9.15 6.42
N ILE A 364 5.23 8.32 6.83
CA ILE A 364 3.85 8.38 6.35
C ILE A 364 2.91 8.69 7.51
N ASP A 365 2.34 9.89 7.48
CA ASP A 365 1.23 10.27 8.36
C ASP A 365 -0.11 10.07 7.65
N ARG A 366 -1.15 9.76 8.42
CA ARG A 366 -2.49 9.44 7.93
C ARG A 366 -3.51 10.23 8.75
N GLY A 367 -4.18 11.18 8.12
CA GLY A 367 -5.10 12.10 8.77
C GLY A 367 -6.50 12.10 8.16
N GLU A 368 -7.30 13.06 8.63
CA GLU A 368 -8.64 13.36 8.08
C GLU A 368 -8.63 14.59 7.16
N ARG A 369 -7.73 15.57 7.43
CA ARG A 369 -7.45 16.70 6.54
C ARG A 369 -6.62 16.22 5.35
N ASN A 370 -5.43 15.71 5.62
CA ASN A 370 -4.62 14.99 4.65
C ASN A 370 -4.83 13.49 4.81
N LEU A 371 -5.43 12.84 3.81
CA LEU A 371 -5.73 11.39 3.88
C LEU A 371 -4.44 10.57 4.09
N ILE A 372 -3.39 10.95 3.36
CA ILE A 372 -2.03 10.43 3.47
C ILE A 372 -1.09 11.61 3.21
N TYR A 373 -0.12 11.80 4.10
CA TYR A 373 0.95 12.77 3.96
C TYR A 373 2.29 12.05 4.04
N VAL A 374 3.24 12.43 3.19
CA VAL A 374 4.58 11.87 3.17
C VAL A 374 5.63 12.95 3.42
N SER A 375 6.63 12.61 4.22
CA SER A 375 7.89 13.34 4.32
C SER A 375 9.05 12.37 4.10
N VAL A 376 9.91 12.67 3.14
CA VAL A 376 11.13 11.92 2.83
C VAL A 376 12.29 12.70 3.43
N ILE A 377 13.07 12.03 4.28
CA ILE A 377 14.26 12.62 4.90
C ILE A 377 15.52 11.84 4.53
N ASP A 378 16.65 12.54 4.49
CA ASP A 378 17.97 11.93 4.44
C ASP A 378 18.43 11.43 5.82
N THR A 379 19.63 10.85 5.90
CA THR A 379 20.22 10.35 7.15
C THR A 379 20.63 11.45 8.14
N CYS A 380 20.63 12.71 7.72
CA CYS A 380 20.87 13.89 8.55
C CYS A 380 19.58 14.56 9.03
N GLY A 381 18.41 13.99 8.67
CA GLY A 381 17.11 14.54 9.06
C GLY A 381 16.65 15.73 8.22
N ASN A 382 17.29 16.05 7.09
CA ASN A 382 16.78 17.09 6.18
C ASN A 382 15.63 16.54 5.35
N ILE A 383 14.56 17.32 5.19
CA ILE A 383 13.48 16.97 4.25
C ILE A 383 13.98 17.15 2.82
N VAL A 384 13.94 16.09 2.02
CA VAL A 384 14.24 16.11 0.58
C VAL A 384 12.98 16.19 -0.28
N GLU A 385 11.86 15.66 0.22
CA GLU A 385 10.55 15.74 -0.44
C GLU A 385 9.43 15.65 0.61
N GLN A 386 8.41 16.49 0.51
CA GLN A 386 7.21 16.40 1.36
C GLN A 386 5.96 16.68 0.53
N LYS A 387 4.91 15.87 0.73
CA LYS A 387 3.74 15.89 -0.16
C LYS A 387 2.47 15.36 0.51
N SER A 388 1.37 16.09 0.31
CA SER A 388 0.01 15.59 0.52
C SER A 388 -0.45 14.77 -0.68
N PHE A 389 -1.07 13.61 -0.40
CA PHE A 389 -1.73 12.81 -1.42
C PHE A 389 -3.24 13.08 -1.50
N ASN A 390 -3.75 14.20 -1.01
CA ASN A 390 -5.16 14.55 -1.24
C ASN A 390 -5.49 14.67 -2.74
N ILE A 391 -4.57 15.22 -3.52
CA ILE A 391 -4.69 15.37 -4.97
C ILE A 391 -3.75 14.39 -5.66
N VAL A 392 -4.32 13.47 -6.45
CA VAL A 392 -3.54 12.48 -7.22
C VAL A 392 -4.14 12.33 -8.60
N ASN A 393 -3.29 12.34 -9.62
CA ASN A 393 -3.72 12.31 -11.02
C ASN A 393 -4.74 13.43 -11.35
N GLY A 394 -4.52 14.60 -10.76
CA GLY A 394 -5.41 15.77 -10.82
C GLY A 394 -6.68 15.68 -9.98
N TYR A 395 -7.06 14.54 -9.41
CA TYR A 395 -8.30 14.44 -8.64
C TYR A 395 -8.07 14.72 -7.15
N ASP A 396 -8.84 15.65 -6.57
CA ASP A 396 -8.95 15.80 -5.11
C ASP A 396 -9.83 14.66 -4.54
N TYR A 397 -9.17 13.61 -4.07
CA TYR A 397 -9.81 12.44 -3.47
C TYR A 397 -10.35 12.72 -2.07
N GLN A 398 -9.82 13.73 -1.36
CA GLN A 398 -10.33 14.14 -0.07
C GLN A 398 -11.74 14.71 -0.20
N ILE A 399 -11.94 15.65 -1.13
CA ILE A 399 -13.27 16.21 -1.44
C ILE A 399 -14.19 15.10 -1.92
N LYS A 400 -13.71 14.28 -2.86
CA LYS A 400 -14.53 13.22 -3.47
C LYS A 400 -15.03 12.21 -2.44
N LEU A 401 -14.20 11.80 -1.49
CA LEU A 401 -14.59 10.90 -0.42
C LEU A 401 -15.55 11.59 0.57
N LYS A 402 -15.33 12.86 0.91
CA LYS A 402 -16.23 13.65 1.77
C LYS A 402 -17.63 13.81 1.14
N GLN A 403 -17.69 14.16 -0.14
CA GLN A 403 -18.96 14.26 -0.88
C GLN A 403 -19.70 12.92 -0.91
N GLN A 404 -18.98 11.82 -1.17
CA GLN A 404 -19.57 10.48 -1.16
C GLN A 404 -20.07 10.08 0.24
N GLU A 405 -19.33 10.43 1.30
CA GLU A 405 -19.74 10.20 2.69
C GLU A 405 -21.05 10.95 3.03
N GLY A 406 -21.13 12.24 2.68
CA GLY A 406 -22.35 13.04 2.85
C GLY A 406 -23.54 12.49 2.05
N ALA A 407 -23.34 12.15 0.78
CA ALA A 407 -24.37 11.55 -0.07
C ALA A 407 -24.89 10.21 0.50
N ARG A 408 -24.00 9.39 1.07
CA ARG A 408 -24.37 8.12 1.73
C ARG A 408 -25.16 8.37 3.02
N GLN A 409 -24.80 9.39 3.79
CA GLN A 409 -25.55 9.76 4.99
C GLN A 409 -26.97 10.23 4.65
N ILE A 410 -27.13 11.04 3.60
CA ILE A 410 -28.44 11.47 3.08
C ILE A 410 -29.22 10.25 2.58
N ALA A 411 -28.63 9.41 1.72
CA ALA A 411 -29.28 8.22 1.21
C ALA A 411 -29.77 7.27 2.31
N ARG A 412 -29.02 7.13 3.42
CA ARG A 412 -29.47 6.37 4.60
C ARG A 412 -30.69 6.98 5.28
N LYS A 413 -30.73 8.30 5.42
CA LYS A 413 -31.87 9.01 6.01
C LYS A 413 -33.11 8.94 5.11
N GLU A 414 -32.89 8.92 3.80
CA GLU A 414 -33.95 8.91 2.77
C GLU A 414 -34.29 7.50 2.25
N TRP A 415 -33.71 6.45 2.82
CA TRP A 415 -33.86 5.05 2.38
C TRP A 415 -33.61 4.81 0.88
N LYS A 416 -32.65 5.54 0.31
CA LYS A 416 -32.16 5.38 -1.07
C LYS A 416 -30.99 4.39 -1.15
N GLU A 417 -30.66 3.94 -2.36
CA GLU A 417 -29.51 3.07 -2.59
C GLU A 417 -28.20 3.77 -2.14
N ILE A 418 -27.44 3.09 -1.27
CA ILE A 418 -26.21 3.64 -0.71
C ILE A 418 -25.06 3.42 -1.71
N GLY A 419 -24.61 4.50 -2.35
CA GLY A 419 -23.50 4.46 -3.31
C GLY A 419 -22.19 3.95 -2.71
N LYS A 420 -21.31 3.37 -3.54
CA LYS A 420 -20.14 2.63 -3.05
C LYS A 420 -18.90 3.49 -2.81
N ILE A 421 -18.54 3.72 -1.54
CA ILE A 421 -17.33 4.46 -1.15
C ILE A 421 -16.05 3.61 -1.18
N LYS A 422 -16.18 2.28 -1.04
CA LYS A 422 -15.05 1.35 -0.95
C LYS A 422 -14.22 1.35 -2.24
N GLU A 423 -14.86 1.28 -3.40
CA GLU A 423 -14.19 1.27 -4.70
C GLU A 423 -13.46 2.60 -4.98
N ILE A 424 -14.01 3.73 -4.51
CA ILE A 424 -13.33 5.04 -4.62
C ILE A 424 -12.04 5.04 -3.79
N LYS A 425 -12.09 4.52 -2.57
CA LYS A 425 -10.89 4.37 -1.72
C LYS A 425 -9.86 3.43 -2.35
N GLU A 426 -10.28 2.29 -2.90
CA GLU A 426 -9.35 1.35 -3.55
C GLU A 426 -8.69 1.97 -4.78
N GLY A 427 -9.42 2.76 -5.56
CA GLY A 427 -8.87 3.53 -6.69
C GLY A 427 -7.94 4.67 -6.27
N TYR A 428 -8.23 5.36 -5.16
CA TYR A 428 -7.34 6.35 -4.57
C TYR A 428 -6.02 5.70 -4.11
N LEU A 429 -6.13 4.65 -3.30
CA LEU A 429 -4.99 3.98 -2.69
C LEU A 429 -4.07 3.33 -3.72
N SER A 430 -4.60 2.81 -4.82
CA SER A 430 -3.76 2.23 -5.88
C SER A 430 -2.85 3.28 -6.54
N LEU A 431 -3.33 4.52 -6.70
CA LEU A 431 -2.52 5.62 -7.22
C LEU A 431 -1.46 6.08 -6.21
N VAL A 432 -1.84 6.25 -4.94
CA VAL A 432 -0.89 6.66 -3.88
C VAL A 432 0.21 5.63 -3.69
N ILE A 433 -0.14 4.35 -3.61
CA ILE A 433 0.83 3.27 -3.41
C ILE A 433 1.80 3.18 -4.59
N HIS A 434 1.35 3.45 -5.81
CA HIS A 434 2.23 3.52 -6.98
C HIS A 434 3.29 4.61 -6.82
N GLU A 435 2.88 5.82 -6.42
CA GLU A 435 3.81 6.94 -6.19
C GLU A 435 4.76 6.68 -5.02
N ILE A 436 4.27 6.15 -3.90
CA ILE A 436 5.13 5.76 -2.76
C ILE A 436 6.11 4.66 -3.17
N SER A 437 5.68 3.67 -3.96
CA SER A 437 6.57 2.60 -4.43
C SER A 437 7.70 3.13 -5.32
N LYS A 438 7.43 4.18 -6.12
CA LYS A 438 8.49 4.89 -6.86
C LYS A 438 9.43 5.62 -5.92
N MET A 439 8.91 6.31 -4.90
CA MET A 439 9.75 7.01 -3.91
C MET A 439 10.69 6.04 -3.18
N VAL A 440 10.21 4.86 -2.79
CA VAL A 440 11.02 3.81 -2.15
C VAL A 440 12.25 3.47 -2.99
N ILE A 441 12.06 3.27 -4.30
CA ILE A 441 13.16 2.91 -5.20
C ILE A 441 14.03 4.13 -5.53
N LYS A 442 13.42 5.29 -5.79
CA LYS A 442 14.11 6.54 -6.14
C LYS A 442 15.10 6.97 -5.06
N TYR A 443 14.70 6.88 -3.79
CA TYR A 443 15.49 7.37 -2.65
C TYR A 443 16.19 6.25 -1.88
N ASN A 444 16.15 5.00 -2.36
CA ASN A 444 16.63 3.84 -1.62
C ASN A 444 16.13 3.84 -0.16
N ALA A 445 14.82 4.01 0.01
CA ALA A 445 14.25 4.39 1.29
C ALA A 445 13.59 3.24 2.04
N ILE A 446 13.66 3.29 3.37
CA ILE A 446 12.74 2.56 4.23
C ILE A 446 11.46 3.37 4.45
N ILE A 447 10.39 2.70 4.87
CA ILE A 447 9.12 3.35 5.19
C ILE A 447 8.92 3.33 6.71
N ALA A 448 8.62 4.47 7.31
CA ALA A 448 8.17 4.57 8.69
C ALA A 448 6.68 4.92 8.74
N MET A 449 5.89 4.17 9.50
CA MET A 449 4.47 4.44 9.72
C MET A 449 4.11 4.32 11.19
N GLU A 450 3.06 5.01 11.62
CA GLU A 450 2.58 4.87 12.98
C GLU A 450 2.02 3.46 13.29
N ASP A 451 2.45 2.92 14.42
CA ASP A 451 1.81 1.77 15.07
C ASP A 451 0.50 2.22 15.74
N LEU A 452 -0.56 2.26 14.93
CA LEU A 452 -1.89 2.60 15.39
C LEU A 452 -2.58 1.37 15.99
N SER A 453 -2.89 1.44 17.28
CA SER A 453 -3.63 0.38 17.98
C SER A 453 -4.99 0.10 17.32
N TYR A 454 -5.47 -1.13 17.45
CA TYR A 454 -6.78 -1.51 16.92
C TYR A 454 -7.92 -0.66 17.50
N GLY A 455 -7.84 -0.28 18.79
CA GLY A 455 -8.80 0.61 19.44
C GLY A 455 -8.84 2.00 18.81
N PHE A 456 -7.68 2.57 18.49
CA PHE A 456 -7.59 3.86 17.79
C PHE A 456 -8.20 3.77 16.39
N LYS A 457 -7.82 2.75 15.60
CA LYS A 457 -8.37 2.53 14.25
C LYS A 457 -9.90 2.38 14.31
N LYS A 458 -10.43 1.61 15.27
CA LYS A 458 -11.88 1.37 15.45
C LYS A 458 -12.65 2.63 15.84
N GLY A 459 -12.09 3.50 16.68
CA GLY A 459 -12.72 4.77 17.06
C GLY A 459 -13.00 5.69 15.87
N ARG A 460 -12.18 5.59 14.81
CA ARG A 460 -12.29 6.35 13.56
C ARG A 460 -13.11 5.66 12.47
N PHE A 461 -13.64 4.45 12.70
CA PHE A 461 -14.50 3.78 11.71
C PHE A 461 -15.82 4.53 11.44
N LYS A 462 -16.22 5.42 12.36
CA LYS A 462 -17.36 6.33 12.15
C LYS A 462 -17.12 7.35 11.04
N VAL A 463 -15.85 7.62 10.72
CA VAL A 463 -15.43 8.53 9.63
C VAL A 463 -15.25 7.68 8.37
N GLU A 464 -16.24 7.70 7.49
CA GLU A 464 -16.28 6.78 6.36
C GLU A 464 -15.21 7.10 5.31
N ARG A 465 -14.59 8.28 5.29
CA ARG A 465 -13.47 8.59 4.38
C ARG A 465 -12.13 7.94 4.75
N GLN A 466 -11.97 7.43 5.96
CA GLN A 466 -10.72 6.86 6.48
C GLN A 466 -10.12 5.73 5.61
N VAL A 467 -8.78 5.68 5.50
CA VAL A 467 -8.08 4.67 4.65
C VAL A 467 -7.02 3.81 5.36
N TYR A 468 -6.77 3.99 6.67
CA TYR A 468 -5.63 3.41 7.42
C TYR A 468 -5.33 1.93 7.14
N GLN A 469 -6.27 1.02 7.39
CA GLN A 469 -6.00 -0.43 7.36
C GLN A 469 -5.85 -0.95 5.92
N LYS A 470 -6.65 -0.42 4.99
CA LYS A 470 -6.63 -0.84 3.59
C LYS A 470 -5.35 -0.38 2.90
N PHE A 471 -4.89 0.83 3.21
CA PHE A 471 -3.60 1.35 2.75
C PHE A 471 -2.46 0.40 3.12
N GLU A 472 -2.36 0.06 4.41
CA GLU A 472 -1.31 -0.83 4.94
C GLU A 472 -1.28 -2.19 4.22
N THR A 473 -2.45 -2.83 4.05
CA THR A 473 -2.53 -4.12 3.34
C THR A 473 -2.12 -3.99 1.87
N MET A 474 -2.60 -2.96 1.17
CA MET A 474 -2.31 -2.79 -0.25
C MET A 474 -0.84 -2.45 -0.50
N LEU A 475 -0.22 -1.67 0.40
CA LEU A 475 1.20 -1.33 0.34
C LEU A 475 2.06 -2.58 0.55
N ILE A 476 1.81 -3.35 1.61
CA ILE A 476 2.50 -4.63 1.86
C ILE A 476 2.37 -5.56 0.64
N ASN A 477 1.15 -5.73 0.10
CA ASN A 477 0.94 -6.61 -1.05
C ASN A 477 1.65 -6.10 -2.32
N LYS A 478 1.71 -4.79 -2.54
CA LYS A 478 2.42 -4.23 -3.70
C LYS A 478 3.93 -4.39 -3.57
N LEU A 479 4.48 -4.20 -2.37
CA LEU A 479 5.92 -4.35 -2.09
C LEU A 479 6.36 -5.82 -1.98
N ASN A 480 5.43 -6.76 -1.84
CA ASN A 480 5.76 -8.19 -1.85
C ASN A 480 6.20 -8.68 -3.24
N TYR A 481 5.66 -8.04 -4.29
CA TYR A 481 6.14 -8.20 -5.66
C TYR A 481 5.93 -6.90 -6.45
N LEU A 482 6.92 -6.02 -6.39
CA LEU A 482 6.91 -4.70 -7.01
C LEU A 482 7.53 -4.76 -8.41
N VAL A 483 6.66 -4.56 -9.41
CA VAL A 483 7.01 -4.44 -10.82
C VAL A 483 6.66 -3.04 -11.34
N PHE A 484 7.56 -2.48 -12.14
CA PHE A 484 7.36 -1.29 -12.96
C PHE A 484 7.23 -1.72 -14.43
N LYS A 485 6.23 -1.18 -15.13
CA LYS A 485 5.84 -1.65 -16.47
C LYS A 485 6.74 -1.12 -17.59
N ASP A 486 7.46 -0.06 -17.29
CA ASP A 486 8.40 0.67 -18.13
C ASP A 486 9.82 0.07 -18.08
N ILE A 487 10.07 -0.88 -17.17
CA ILE A 487 11.33 -1.61 -17.06
C ILE A 487 11.24 -2.93 -17.85
N SER A 488 12.34 -3.31 -18.51
CA SER A 488 12.44 -4.58 -19.24
C SER A 488 12.16 -5.78 -18.32
N ILE A 489 11.49 -6.81 -18.85
CA ILE A 489 11.01 -7.95 -18.05
C ILE A 489 12.12 -8.69 -17.28
N THR A 490 13.36 -8.70 -17.78
CA THR A 490 14.51 -9.41 -17.19
C THR A 490 15.42 -8.52 -16.32
N GLU A 491 15.15 -7.22 -16.23
CA GLU A 491 15.91 -6.26 -15.43
C GLU A 491 15.35 -6.14 -14.00
N LYS A 492 16.15 -5.62 -13.06
CA LYS A 492 15.70 -5.39 -11.67
C LYS A 492 14.50 -4.44 -11.66
N GLY A 493 13.40 -4.84 -11.03
CA GLY A 493 12.14 -4.11 -11.06
C GLY A 493 11.23 -4.44 -12.25
N GLY A 494 11.74 -5.21 -13.22
CA GLY A 494 10.97 -5.80 -14.32
C GLY A 494 10.09 -6.97 -13.89
N LEU A 495 9.26 -7.46 -14.81
CA LEU A 495 8.23 -8.47 -14.53
C LEU A 495 8.75 -9.79 -13.97
N LEU A 496 9.91 -10.28 -14.42
CA LEU A 496 10.53 -11.53 -13.98
C LEU A 496 11.57 -11.33 -12.86
N LYS A 497 11.89 -10.08 -12.53
CA LYS A 497 12.79 -9.72 -11.42
C LYS A 497 12.23 -8.57 -10.59
N GLY A 498 10.95 -8.70 -10.22
CA GLY A 498 10.26 -7.73 -9.38
C GLY A 498 10.90 -7.66 -7.99
N TYR A 499 10.91 -6.47 -7.38
CA TYR A 499 11.43 -6.30 -6.03
C TYR A 499 10.52 -7.00 -5.01
N GLN A 500 11.12 -7.65 -4.02
CA GLN A 500 10.42 -8.18 -2.85
C GLN A 500 10.95 -7.47 -1.61
N LEU A 501 10.22 -6.46 -1.15
CA LEU A 501 10.62 -5.60 -0.03
C LEU A 501 9.79 -5.84 1.23
N THR A 502 8.76 -6.69 1.16
CA THR A 502 7.89 -7.09 2.27
C THR A 502 7.51 -8.58 2.16
N TYR A 503 7.14 -9.18 3.29
CA TYR A 503 6.43 -10.47 3.32
C TYR A 503 4.93 -10.24 3.47
N ILE A 504 4.11 -11.24 3.13
CA ILE A 504 2.67 -11.19 3.39
C ILE A 504 2.40 -11.82 4.77
N PRO A 505 1.96 -11.05 5.78
CA PRO A 505 1.61 -11.59 7.08
C PRO A 505 0.26 -12.33 7.03
N ASP A 506 0.10 -13.40 7.81
CA ASP A 506 -1.18 -14.11 7.93
C ASP A 506 -2.32 -13.19 8.40
N LYS A 507 -1.98 -12.29 9.33
CA LYS A 507 -2.86 -11.25 9.87
C LYS A 507 -2.03 -10.00 10.15
N LEU A 508 -2.54 -8.83 9.80
CA LEU A 508 -1.85 -7.55 10.08
C LEU A 508 -1.45 -7.38 11.55
N LYS A 509 -2.26 -7.89 12.47
CA LYS A 509 -1.96 -7.84 13.91
C LYS A 509 -0.69 -8.60 14.32
N ASN A 510 -0.16 -9.46 13.44
CA ASN A 510 1.03 -10.28 13.68
C ASN A 510 2.31 -9.66 13.07
N VAL A 511 2.24 -8.46 12.48
CA VAL A 511 3.39 -7.83 11.83
C VAL A 511 4.47 -7.41 12.83
N GLY A 512 4.09 -7.05 14.06
CA GLY A 512 5.03 -6.49 15.05
C GLY A 512 5.55 -5.12 14.59
N HIS A 513 6.83 -4.86 14.82
CA HIS A 513 7.47 -3.56 14.54
C HIS A 513 8.05 -3.44 13.11
N GLN A 514 8.11 -4.53 12.34
CA GLN A 514 8.76 -4.55 11.02
C GLN A 514 8.08 -5.52 10.03
N CYS A 515 7.75 -5.03 8.85
CA CYS A 515 7.41 -5.84 7.67
C CYS A 515 8.36 -5.50 6.52
N GLY A 516 9.47 -6.24 6.40
CA GLY A 516 10.54 -5.95 5.45
C GLY A 516 11.08 -4.52 5.61
N CYS A 517 10.93 -3.69 4.58
CA CYS A 517 11.32 -2.28 4.59
C CYS A 517 10.35 -1.33 5.31
N ILE A 518 9.22 -1.83 5.81
CA ILE A 518 8.23 -1.03 6.56
C ILE A 518 8.47 -1.19 8.06
N PHE A 519 8.69 -0.08 8.76
CA PHE A 519 8.87 0.01 10.20
C PHE A 519 7.67 0.71 10.86
N TYR A 520 7.24 0.19 12.00
CA TYR A 520 6.09 0.68 12.75
C TYR A 520 6.54 1.36 14.04
N VAL A 521 6.43 2.68 14.06
CA VAL A 521 6.91 3.54 15.14
C VAL A 521 5.76 4.07 16.01
N PRO A 522 5.96 4.37 17.31
CA PRO A 522 4.92 4.92 18.17
C PRO A 522 4.38 6.27 17.69
N ALA A 523 3.06 6.43 17.66
CA ALA A 523 2.37 7.67 17.27
C ALA A 523 2.50 8.84 18.28
N ALA A 524 2.99 8.58 19.48
CA ALA A 524 3.08 9.61 20.51
C ALA A 524 4.09 10.71 20.13
N TYR A 525 3.72 11.97 20.34
CA TYR A 525 4.60 13.14 20.19
C TYR A 525 5.22 13.32 18.79
N THR A 526 4.42 13.09 17.74
CA THR A 526 4.82 13.28 16.33
C THR A 526 4.27 14.58 15.73
N SER A 527 2.98 14.91 15.91
CA SER A 527 2.40 16.09 15.25
C SER A 527 2.53 17.39 16.05
N LYS A 528 2.45 17.33 17.38
CA LYS A 528 2.46 18.49 18.29
C LYS A 528 3.81 18.62 19.00
N ILE A 529 4.87 18.76 18.23
CA ILE A 529 6.25 18.92 18.68
C ILE A 529 6.94 19.93 17.77
N ASP A 530 7.78 20.79 18.32
CA ASP A 530 8.62 21.70 17.53
C ASP A 530 9.72 20.89 16.82
N PRO A 531 9.79 20.88 15.47
CA PRO A 531 10.79 20.11 14.74
C PRO A 531 12.23 20.61 14.91
N THR A 532 12.42 21.84 15.39
CA THR A 532 13.74 22.48 15.52
C THR A 532 14.35 22.39 16.92
N THR A 533 13.50 22.23 17.94
CA THR A 533 13.93 22.17 19.35
C THR A 533 13.46 20.92 20.10
N GLY A 534 12.48 20.19 19.56
CA GLY A 534 11.84 19.07 20.26
C GLY A 534 10.93 19.49 21.41
N PHE A 535 10.56 20.77 21.51
CA PHE A 535 9.62 21.27 22.52
C PHE A 535 8.22 20.67 22.33
N VAL A 536 7.56 20.30 23.43
CA VAL A 536 6.19 19.78 23.42
C VAL A 536 5.41 20.21 24.65
N ASN A 537 4.15 20.61 24.48
CA ASN A 537 3.26 20.88 25.60
C ASN A 537 2.79 19.57 26.28
N ILE A 538 3.27 19.32 27.49
CA ILE A 538 2.89 18.18 28.34
C ILE A 538 2.12 18.57 29.61
N PHE A 539 1.66 19.82 29.73
CA PHE A 539 0.91 20.26 30.91
C PHE A 539 -0.48 19.61 30.98
N LYS A 540 -0.94 19.31 32.19
CA LYS A 540 -2.33 18.89 32.45
C LYS A 540 -3.19 20.09 32.86
N PHE A 541 -3.78 20.75 31.86
CA PHE A 541 -4.65 21.91 32.10
C PHE A 541 -6.08 21.57 32.51
N LYS A 542 -6.51 20.31 32.36
CA LYS A 542 -7.89 19.90 32.68
C LYS A 542 -8.10 19.97 34.19
N ASP A 543 -9.28 20.45 34.59
CA ASP A 543 -9.76 20.43 35.98
C ASP A 543 -8.98 21.32 36.97
N LEU A 544 -8.19 22.29 36.49
CA LEU A 544 -7.57 23.29 37.36
C LEU A 544 -8.62 24.29 37.87
N THR A 545 -8.85 24.27 39.18
CA THR A 545 -9.63 25.28 39.91
C THR A 545 -8.95 26.65 39.88
N VAL A 546 -9.64 27.70 40.32
CA VAL A 546 -9.06 29.06 40.41
C VAL A 546 -7.80 29.06 41.29
N ASP A 547 -7.85 28.44 42.46
CA ASP A 547 -6.69 28.33 43.36
C ASP A 547 -5.55 27.52 42.73
N ALA A 548 -5.87 26.43 42.04
CA ALA A 548 -4.86 25.62 41.36
C ALA A 548 -4.15 26.40 40.23
N LYS A 549 -4.83 27.37 39.59
CA LYS A 549 -4.21 28.26 38.61
C LYS A 549 -3.30 29.29 39.26
N ARG A 550 -3.64 29.81 40.44
CA ARG A 550 -2.76 30.69 41.22
C ARG A 550 -1.47 29.96 41.60
N GLU A 551 -1.58 28.72 42.09
CA GLU A 551 -0.41 27.88 42.38
C GLU A 551 0.38 27.51 41.12
N PHE A 552 -0.30 27.38 39.96
CA PHE A 552 0.37 27.17 38.68
C PHE A 552 1.27 28.37 38.31
N ILE A 553 0.80 29.61 38.49
CA ILE A 553 1.61 30.82 38.21
C ILE A 553 2.85 30.92 39.11
N LYS A 554 2.72 30.55 40.39
CA LYS A 554 3.85 30.58 41.34
C LYS A 554 4.99 29.63 40.96
N LYS A 555 4.68 28.54 40.26
CA LYS A 555 5.63 27.48 39.88
C LYS A 555 6.53 27.81 38.70
N PHE A 556 6.24 28.88 37.95
CA PHE A 556 7.17 29.39 36.97
C PHE A 556 8.44 29.87 37.66
N ASP A 557 9.58 29.73 36.98
CA ASP A 557 10.85 30.29 37.46
C ASP A 557 10.83 31.82 37.32
N SER A 558 10.22 32.32 36.24
CA SER A 558 9.96 33.74 36.04
C SER A 558 8.92 34.01 34.96
N ILE A 559 8.19 35.12 35.07
CA ILE A 559 7.35 35.68 34.00
C ILE A 559 7.81 37.12 33.77
N ARG A 560 8.37 37.45 32.61
CA ARG A 560 9.02 38.75 32.37
C ARG A 560 8.72 39.30 30.98
N TYR A 561 8.80 40.62 30.83
CA TYR A 561 8.87 41.24 29.53
C TYR A 561 10.32 41.29 29.03
N ASP A 562 10.56 40.83 27.81
CA ASP A 562 11.84 40.92 27.11
C ASP A 562 11.75 42.07 26.10
N SER A 563 12.39 43.20 26.43
CA SER A 563 12.36 44.43 25.65
C SER A 563 13.16 44.34 24.35
N ASP A 564 14.19 43.50 24.29
CA ASP A 564 14.96 43.27 23.06
C ASP A 564 14.09 42.59 21.99
N LYS A 565 13.20 41.67 22.42
CA LYS A 565 12.31 40.92 21.52
C LYS A 565 10.92 41.52 21.42
N ASN A 566 10.56 42.43 22.32
CA ASN A 566 9.20 42.95 22.52
C ASN A 566 8.18 41.82 22.75
N LEU A 567 8.51 40.85 23.61
CA LEU A 567 7.69 39.68 23.91
C LEU A 567 7.69 39.38 25.41
N PHE A 568 6.66 38.68 25.90
CA PHE A 568 6.67 38.14 27.25
C PHE A 568 7.26 36.74 27.25
N CYS A 569 8.14 36.47 28.21
CA CYS A 569 8.81 35.20 28.41
C CYS A 569 8.32 34.52 29.69
N PHE A 570 7.87 33.28 29.55
CA PHE A 570 7.58 32.37 30.66
C PHE A 570 8.71 31.34 30.75
N THR A 571 9.48 31.39 31.82
CA THR A 571 10.55 30.42 32.09
C THR A 571 10.07 29.42 33.13
N PHE A 572 10.25 28.12 32.87
CA PHE A 572 9.81 27.07 33.77
C PHE A 572 10.64 25.79 33.63
N ASP A 573 10.63 24.97 34.67
CA ASP A 573 11.00 23.57 34.62
C ASP A 573 9.76 22.65 34.74
N TYR A 574 9.58 21.72 33.79
CA TYR A 574 8.46 20.76 33.83
C TYR A 574 8.33 19.99 35.14
N ASN A 575 9.43 19.74 35.86
CA ASN A 575 9.44 19.02 37.13
C ASN A 575 8.65 19.75 38.24
N ASN A 576 8.45 21.06 38.10
CA ASN A 576 7.66 21.85 39.05
C ASN A 576 6.13 21.70 38.83
N PHE A 577 5.72 21.11 37.69
CA PHE A 577 4.33 21.07 37.25
C PHE A 577 3.75 19.66 37.18
N ILE A 578 2.42 19.59 37.23
CA ILE A 578 1.70 18.34 36.97
C ILE A 578 1.63 18.14 35.44
N THR A 579 2.34 17.14 34.95
CA THR A 579 2.49 16.86 33.52
C THR A 579 1.89 15.50 33.14
N GLN A 580 1.80 15.25 31.82
CA GLN A 580 1.54 13.92 31.29
C GLN A 580 2.62 12.93 31.75
N ASN A 581 2.25 11.66 31.94
CA ASN A 581 3.19 10.64 32.41
C ASN A 581 4.19 10.28 31.30
N THR A 582 5.25 11.07 31.18
CA THR A 582 6.31 10.92 30.19
C THR A 582 7.62 11.45 30.75
N VAL A 583 8.73 10.84 30.35
CA VAL A 583 10.08 11.26 30.76
C VAL A 583 10.67 12.12 29.65
N MET A 584 11.08 13.35 29.99
CA MET A 584 11.70 14.31 29.07
C MET A 584 13.23 14.23 29.16
N SER A 585 13.95 14.50 28.07
CA SER A 585 15.41 14.68 28.12
C SER A 585 15.76 16.10 28.61
N LYS A 586 15.02 17.11 28.13
CA LYS A 586 15.10 18.51 28.59
C LYS A 586 13.81 18.95 29.30
N SER A 587 13.93 19.38 30.56
CA SER A 587 12.81 19.81 31.41
C SER A 587 12.60 21.33 31.47
N SER A 588 13.68 22.11 31.39
CA SER A 588 13.63 23.57 31.53
C SER A 588 13.49 24.27 30.17
N TRP A 589 12.55 25.22 30.08
CA TRP A 589 12.20 25.94 28.85
C TRP A 589 11.85 27.39 29.13
N SER A 590 12.17 28.25 28.16
CA SER A 590 11.68 29.62 28.05
C SER A 590 10.77 29.70 26.83
N VAL A 591 9.48 30.00 27.07
CA VAL A 591 8.48 30.14 26.01
C VAL A 591 8.04 31.58 25.91
N TYR A 592 7.89 32.07 24.68
CA TYR A 592 7.56 33.46 24.40
C TYR A 592 6.16 33.57 23.80
N THR A 593 5.47 34.69 24.02
CA THR A 593 4.16 35.04 23.45
C THR A 593 4.18 35.30 21.93
N TYR A 594 5.14 34.69 21.22
CA TYR A 594 5.40 34.91 19.80
C TYR A 594 4.25 34.40 18.91
N GLY A 595 3.80 35.29 18.03
CA GLY A 595 2.86 35.02 16.95
C GLY A 595 1.41 34.83 17.39
N VAL A 596 0.54 34.69 16.39
CA VAL A 596 -0.91 34.56 16.61
C VAL A 596 -1.33 33.11 16.89
N ARG A 597 -2.46 32.93 17.56
CA ARG A 597 -3.09 31.61 17.81
C ARG A 597 -4.55 31.61 17.39
N ILE A 598 -5.05 30.42 17.08
CA ILE A 598 -6.45 30.18 16.73
C ILE A 598 -7.16 29.59 17.95
N LYS A 599 -8.18 30.28 18.45
CA LYS A 599 -9.04 29.83 19.54
C LYS A 599 -10.43 29.56 19.00
N ARG A 600 -10.85 28.29 19.02
CA ARG A 600 -12.21 27.93 18.59
C ARG A 600 -13.24 28.49 19.58
N ARG A 601 -14.30 29.12 19.06
CA ARG A 601 -15.39 29.61 19.89
C ARG A 601 -16.16 28.43 20.49
N PHE A 602 -16.47 28.55 21.78
CA PHE A 602 -17.29 27.57 22.50
C PHE A 602 -18.63 28.23 22.85
N VAL A 603 -19.71 27.75 22.23
CA VAL A 603 -21.06 28.34 22.32
C VAL A 603 -22.05 27.23 22.65
N ASN A 604 -22.93 27.44 23.63
CA ASN A 604 -23.98 26.49 24.02
C ASN A 604 -23.48 25.06 24.29
N GLY A 605 -22.32 24.92 24.97
CA GLY A 605 -21.76 23.61 25.31
C GLY A 605 -21.12 22.86 24.14
N ARG A 606 -20.95 23.49 22.97
CA ARG A 606 -20.32 22.89 21.79
C ARG A 606 -19.31 23.86 21.17
N PHE A 607 -18.27 23.31 20.55
CA PHE A 607 -17.39 24.12 19.71
C PHE A 607 -18.14 24.53 18.43
N SER A 608 -18.09 25.82 18.12
CA SER A 608 -18.62 26.34 16.88
C SER A 608 -17.64 26.09 15.73
N ASN A 609 -18.09 26.32 14.49
CA ASN A 609 -17.21 26.28 13.32
C ASN A 609 -16.35 27.54 13.18
N GLU A 610 -16.65 28.59 13.97
CA GLU A 610 -15.94 29.87 13.95
C GLU A 610 -14.79 29.89 14.96
N SER A 611 -13.72 30.57 14.58
CA SER A 611 -12.51 30.70 15.37
C SER A 611 -12.05 32.16 15.51
N ASP A 612 -11.52 32.51 16.68
CA ASP A 612 -10.89 33.81 16.91
C ASP A 612 -9.38 33.71 16.67
N THR A 613 -8.82 34.72 16.00
CA THR A 613 -7.38 34.90 15.88
C THR A 613 -6.90 35.82 16.98
N ILE A 614 -6.00 35.33 17.83
CA ILE A 614 -5.53 36.03 19.03
C ILE A 614 -4.05 36.32 18.88
N ASP A 615 -3.68 37.60 18.92
CA ASP A 615 -2.30 38.05 19.11
C ASP A 615 -1.99 38.00 20.61
N ILE A 616 -1.19 37.00 21.01
CA ILE A 616 -0.99 36.68 22.43
C ILE A 616 -0.22 37.80 23.15
N THR A 617 0.74 38.42 22.47
CA THR A 617 1.53 39.50 23.08
C THR A 617 0.65 40.70 23.33
N LYS A 618 -0.15 41.11 22.35
CA LYS A 618 -1.10 42.24 22.53
C LYS A 618 -2.18 41.96 23.56
N ASP A 619 -2.64 40.71 23.68
CA ASP A 619 -3.60 40.33 24.73
C ASP A 619 -2.98 40.42 26.13
N MET A 620 -1.68 40.09 26.27
CA MET A 620 -0.92 40.31 27.50
C MET A 620 -0.73 41.80 27.80
N GLU A 621 -0.30 42.59 26.82
CA GLU A 621 -0.12 44.05 26.95
C GLU A 621 -1.42 44.70 27.41
N LYS A 622 -2.54 44.41 26.73
CA LYS A 622 -3.86 44.95 27.08
C LYS A 622 -4.29 44.58 28.50
N THR A 623 -3.98 43.36 28.95
CA THR A 623 -4.31 42.90 30.30
C THR A 623 -3.52 43.69 31.35
N LEU A 624 -2.24 43.94 31.10
CA LEU A 624 -1.36 44.68 32.02
C LEU A 624 -1.56 46.19 31.95
N GLU A 625 -1.99 46.75 30.80
CA GLU A 625 -2.35 48.18 30.67
C GLU A 625 -3.64 48.55 31.42
N MET A 626 -4.47 47.57 31.78
CA MET A 626 -5.61 47.76 32.67
C MET A 626 -5.22 47.84 34.15
N THR A 627 -3.93 47.65 34.47
CA THR A 627 -3.37 47.78 35.82
C THR A 627 -2.30 48.88 35.85
N ASP A 628 -1.78 49.21 37.02
CA ASP A 628 -0.65 50.14 37.22
C ASP A 628 0.70 49.41 37.34
N ILE A 629 0.79 48.14 36.93
CA ILE A 629 2.04 47.36 36.93
C ILE A 629 3.00 47.94 35.88
N ASN A 630 4.20 48.36 36.30
CA ASN A 630 5.25 48.79 35.36
C ASN A 630 6.02 47.59 34.78
N TRP A 631 5.38 46.82 33.90
CA TRP A 631 5.96 45.59 33.35
C TRP A 631 7.11 45.79 32.33
N ARG A 632 7.33 47.02 31.85
CA ARG A 632 8.31 47.32 30.79
C ARG A 632 9.76 47.33 31.26
N ASP A 633 9.99 47.39 32.57
CA ASP A 633 11.33 47.33 33.17
C ASP A 633 11.91 45.90 33.24
N GLY A 634 11.14 44.88 32.85
CA GLY A 634 11.56 43.48 32.77
C GLY A 634 11.62 42.76 34.12
N HIS A 635 11.02 43.30 35.19
CA HIS A 635 10.91 42.58 36.46
C HIS A 635 10.02 41.33 36.36
N ASP A 636 10.07 40.49 37.40
CA ASP A 636 9.29 39.25 37.45
C ASP A 636 7.85 39.50 37.90
N LEU A 637 6.91 39.29 36.98
CA LEU A 637 5.50 39.62 37.11
C LEU A 637 4.71 38.61 37.96
N ARG A 638 5.31 37.51 38.42
CA ARG A 638 4.58 36.43 39.12
C ARG A 638 3.78 36.93 40.31
N GLN A 639 4.37 37.80 41.14
CA GLN A 639 3.71 38.34 42.32
C GLN A 639 2.64 39.36 41.93
N ASP A 640 2.92 40.25 40.97
CA ASP A 640 1.95 41.23 40.49
C ASP A 640 0.71 40.55 39.87
N ILE A 641 0.90 39.47 39.11
CA ILE A 641 -0.21 38.70 38.53
C ILE A 641 -1.16 38.17 39.62
N ILE A 642 -0.63 37.83 40.79
CA ILE A 642 -1.40 37.31 41.92
C ILE A 642 -2.09 38.44 42.66
N ASP A 643 -1.37 39.52 42.95
CA ASP A 643 -1.85 40.65 43.75
C ASP A 643 -2.94 41.46 43.01
N TYR A 644 -2.83 41.57 41.68
CA TYR A 644 -3.82 42.21 40.82
C TYR A 644 -4.96 41.28 40.37
N GLU A 645 -5.00 40.04 40.86
CA GLU A 645 -6.03 39.03 40.57
C GLU A 645 -6.23 38.70 39.07
N ILE A 646 -5.26 39.01 38.21
CA ILE A 646 -5.32 38.74 36.76
C ILE A 646 -4.90 37.31 36.36
N VAL A 647 -4.60 36.45 37.35
CA VAL A 647 -4.19 35.04 37.22
C VAL A 647 -4.96 34.27 36.13
N GLN A 648 -6.29 34.42 36.09
CA GLN A 648 -7.15 33.66 35.19
C GLN A 648 -6.88 33.98 33.71
N HIS A 649 -6.69 35.25 33.38
CA HIS A 649 -6.44 35.69 32.00
C HIS A 649 -5.01 35.32 31.58
N ILE A 650 -4.03 35.54 32.46
CA ILE A 650 -2.63 35.17 32.21
C ILE A 650 -2.47 33.65 32.01
N PHE A 651 -3.21 32.84 32.76
CA PHE A 651 -3.24 31.40 32.58
C PHE A 651 -3.75 31.00 31.18
N GLU A 652 -4.81 31.64 30.67
CA GLU A 652 -5.30 31.37 29.31
C GLU A 652 -4.32 31.86 28.23
N ILE A 653 -3.64 32.99 28.45
CA ILE A 653 -2.53 33.48 27.61
C ILE A 653 -1.41 32.44 27.54
N PHE A 654 -0.97 31.91 28.68
CA PHE A 654 0.07 30.88 28.72
C PHE A 654 -0.36 29.61 27.97
N LYS A 655 -1.60 29.15 28.21
CA LYS A 655 -2.17 27.98 27.53
C LYS A 655 -2.22 28.15 26.01
N LEU A 656 -2.53 29.35 25.51
CA LEU A 656 -2.45 29.68 24.08
C LEU A 656 -1.00 29.76 23.60
N THR A 657 -0.09 30.31 24.40
CA THR A 657 1.34 30.39 24.09
C THR A 657 1.91 29.02 23.74
N VAL A 658 1.63 28.02 24.57
CA VAL A 658 2.08 26.63 24.36
C VAL A 658 1.18 25.81 23.41
N GLN A 659 0.18 26.42 22.77
CA GLN A 659 -0.63 25.80 21.71
C GLN A 659 0.07 25.91 20.35
N MET A 660 0.87 24.91 19.99
CA MET A 660 1.67 24.97 18.75
C MET A 660 0.86 24.78 17.47
N ARG A 661 -0.04 23.79 17.43
CA ARG A 661 -0.86 23.49 16.24
C ARG A 661 -2.12 24.35 16.24
N ASN A 662 -2.32 25.10 15.17
CA ASN A 662 -3.39 26.06 14.99
C ASN A 662 -4.10 25.77 13.67
N SER A 663 -5.36 25.37 13.73
CA SER A 663 -6.11 24.90 12.57
C SER A 663 -7.52 25.48 12.54
N LEU A 664 -7.97 25.98 11.38
CA LEU A 664 -9.32 26.50 11.18
C LEU A 664 -10.30 25.37 10.86
N SER A 665 -11.60 25.57 11.03
CA SER A 665 -12.56 24.52 10.68
C SER A 665 -12.55 24.24 9.17
N GLU A 666 -12.99 23.04 8.74
CA GLU A 666 -13.10 22.73 7.31
C GLU A 666 -14.05 23.68 6.54
N LEU A 667 -14.91 24.43 7.25
CA LEU A 667 -15.84 25.42 6.66
C LEU A 667 -15.22 26.81 6.55
N GLU A 668 -14.29 27.18 7.43
CA GLU A 668 -13.56 28.44 7.37
C GLU A 668 -12.40 28.34 6.36
N ASP A 669 -11.47 27.43 6.64
CA ASP A 669 -10.33 27.13 5.79
C ASP A 669 -9.83 25.72 6.13
N ARG A 670 -10.00 24.81 5.17
CA ARG A 670 -9.63 23.40 5.36
C ARG A 670 -8.12 23.19 5.34
N ASP A 671 -7.39 24.03 4.62
CA ASP A 671 -5.97 23.87 4.32
C ASP A 671 -5.11 24.64 5.35
N TYR A 672 -5.72 25.57 6.12
CA TYR A 672 -5.05 26.21 7.25
C TYR A 672 -4.80 25.24 8.42
N ASP A 673 -3.55 24.79 8.54
CA ASP A 673 -3.06 23.93 9.63
C ASP A 673 -1.62 24.26 10.02
N ARG A 674 -1.45 25.46 10.58
CA ARG A 674 -0.15 26.05 10.92
C ARG A 674 0.40 25.47 12.22
N LEU A 675 1.68 25.16 12.23
CA LEU A 675 2.47 24.86 13.42
C LEU A 675 3.40 26.04 13.73
N ILE A 676 3.32 26.57 14.94
CA ILE A 676 4.16 27.68 15.43
C ILE A 676 4.73 27.32 16.81
N SER A 677 6.04 27.46 16.97
CA SER A 677 6.73 27.20 18.22
C SER A 677 6.84 28.47 19.06
N PRO A 678 6.62 28.39 20.39
CA PRO A 678 6.89 29.50 21.29
C PRO A 678 8.35 29.49 21.79
N VAL A 679 9.21 28.60 21.30
CA VAL A 679 10.60 28.45 21.76
C VAL A 679 11.58 28.87 20.66
N LEU A 680 12.65 29.56 21.06
CA LEU A 680 13.78 29.89 20.20
C LEU A 680 14.69 28.66 20.03
N ASN A 681 15.08 28.38 18.79
CA ASN A 681 16.12 27.40 18.51
C ASN A 681 17.53 27.96 18.76
N GLU A 682 18.56 27.15 18.53
CA GLU A 682 19.98 27.53 18.71
C GLU A 682 20.42 28.73 17.87
N ASN A 683 19.70 29.04 16.79
CA ASN A 683 19.95 30.20 15.94
C ASN A 683 19.10 31.43 16.34
N ASN A 684 18.45 31.41 17.51
CA ASN A 684 17.53 32.45 17.98
C ASN A 684 16.35 32.69 17.04
N ILE A 685 15.80 31.63 16.43
CA ILE A 685 14.62 31.70 15.55
C ILE A 685 13.48 30.87 16.13
N PHE A 686 12.27 31.44 16.14
CA PHE A 686 11.04 30.69 16.40
C PHE A 686 10.65 29.91 15.17
N TYR A 687 10.39 28.61 15.32
CA TYR A 687 9.84 27.82 14.23
C TYR A 687 8.41 28.26 13.90
N ASP A 688 8.16 28.49 12.61
CA ASP A 688 6.86 28.85 12.07
C ASP A 688 6.72 28.20 10.70
N SER A 689 5.84 27.19 10.61
CA SER A 689 5.60 26.42 9.38
C SER A 689 5.26 27.30 8.16
N ALA A 690 4.61 28.46 8.36
CA ALA A 690 4.30 29.39 7.26
C ALA A 690 5.54 30.09 6.68
N LYS A 691 6.67 30.07 7.41
CA LYS A 691 7.96 30.65 7.04
C LYS A 691 9.05 29.57 6.86
N ALA A 692 8.67 28.29 6.94
CA ALA A 692 9.63 27.19 6.87
C ALA A 692 10.20 27.05 5.45
N GLY A 693 11.53 26.90 5.36
CA GLY A 693 12.20 26.51 4.13
C GLY A 693 11.93 25.04 3.77
N ASP A 694 12.45 24.59 2.63
CA ASP A 694 12.14 23.25 2.10
C ASP A 694 12.62 22.09 2.99
N ALA A 695 13.69 22.32 3.77
CA ALA A 695 14.26 21.34 4.69
C ALA A 695 13.44 21.15 5.99
N LEU A 696 12.43 21.98 6.24
CA LEU A 696 11.58 21.92 7.43
C LEU A 696 10.11 21.67 7.08
N PRO A 697 9.31 21.14 8.01
CA PRO A 697 7.90 20.89 7.75
C PRO A 697 7.15 22.20 7.43
N LYS A 698 6.27 22.16 6.43
CA LYS A 698 5.54 23.35 5.98
C LYS A 698 4.13 23.50 6.58
N ASP A 699 3.66 22.48 7.30
CA ASP A 699 2.41 22.49 8.05
C ASP A 699 2.45 21.44 9.18
N ALA A 700 1.38 21.30 9.95
CA ALA A 700 1.34 20.38 11.09
C ALA A 700 1.20 18.88 10.71
N ASP A 701 0.60 18.55 9.56
CA ASP A 701 0.52 17.18 9.06
C ASP A 701 1.88 16.76 8.45
N ALA A 702 2.56 17.67 7.76
CA ALA A 702 3.95 17.54 7.34
C ALA A 702 4.88 17.30 8.53
N ASN A 703 4.66 18.01 9.64
CA ASN A 703 5.43 17.79 10.88
C ASN A 703 5.19 16.40 11.46
N GLY A 704 3.95 15.92 11.41
CA GLY A 704 3.61 14.54 11.80
C GLY A 704 4.40 13.51 10.98
N ALA A 705 4.35 13.62 9.65
CA ALA A 705 5.08 12.73 8.74
C ALA A 705 6.59 12.83 8.92
N TYR A 706 7.12 14.05 9.11
CA TYR A 706 8.53 14.31 9.38
C TYR A 706 9.00 13.66 10.68
N CYS A 707 8.26 13.82 11.78
CA CYS A 707 8.63 13.20 13.05
C CYS A 707 8.50 11.66 13.01
N ILE A 708 7.53 11.13 12.24
CA ILE A 708 7.47 9.68 11.96
C ILE A 708 8.72 9.23 11.21
N ALA A 709 9.18 10.01 10.22
CA ALA A 709 10.41 9.74 9.49
C ALA A 709 11.64 9.79 10.43
N LEU A 710 11.75 10.80 11.30
CA LEU A 710 12.82 10.90 12.30
C LEU A 710 12.84 9.69 13.25
N LYS A 711 11.68 9.16 13.64
CA LYS A 711 11.65 7.90 14.41
C LYS A 711 12.13 6.70 13.59
N GLY A 712 11.84 6.66 12.29
CA GLY A 712 12.46 5.66 11.39
C GLY A 712 13.98 5.84 11.26
N LEU A 713 14.47 7.08 11.27
CA LEU A 713 15.91 7.36 11.28
C LEU A 713 16.57 6.91 12.59
N TYR A 714 15.89 7.07 13.73
CA TYR A 714 16.32 6.46 14.99
C TYR A 714 16.48 4.95 14.86
N GLU A 715 15.54 4.25 14.21
CA GLU A 715 15.65 2.80 13.97
C GLU A 715 16.86 2.45 13.10
N ILE A 716 17.13 3.22 12.03
CA ILE A 716 18.35 3.05 11.20
C ILE A 716 19.61 3.16 12.06
N LYS A 717 19.71 4.19 12.92
CA LYS A 717 20.87 4.36 13.81
C LYS A 717 21.00 3.19 14.79
N GLN A 718 19.91 2.76 15.41
CA GLN A 718 19.92 1.59 16.30
C GLN A 718 20.38 0.32 15.58
N ILE A 719 19.92 0.10 14.34
CA ILE A 719 20.36 -1.05 13.52
C ILE A 719 21.85 -0.95 13.23
N THR A 720 22.31 0.20 12.75
CA THR A 720 23.72 0.42 12.36
C THR A 720 24.67 0.23 13.54
N GLU A 721 24.29 0.71 14.73
CA GLU A 721 25.13 0.62 15.94
C GLU A 721 25.12 -0.76 16.61
N ASN A 722 24.00 -1.50 16.53
CA ASN A 722 23.81 -2.74 17.31
C ASN A 722 23.82 -4.03 16.47
N TRP A 723 23.84 -3.94 15.14
CA TRP A 723 23.90 -5.12 14.26
C TRP A 723 25.33 -5.70 14.21
N LYS A 724 25.43 -7.03 14.20
CA LYS A 724 26.70 -7.78 14.16
C LYS A 724 26.65 -8.84 13.05
N GLU A 725 27.78 -9.08 12.37
CA GLU A 725 27.83 -10.02 11.24
C GLU A 725 27.55 -11.48 11.63
N ASP A 726 27.90 -11.87 12.85
CA ASP A 726 27.77 -13.22 13.41
C ASP A 726 26.57 -13.37 14.37
N GLY A 727 25.85 -12.27 14.63
CA GLY A 727 24.82 -12.20 15.67
C GLY A 727 23.42 -11.89 15.14
N LYS A 728 22.38 -12.43 15.80
CA LYS A 728 20.99 -12.00 15.55
C LYS A 728 20.75 -10.63 16.16
N PHE A 729 20.31 -9.67 15.34
CA PHE A 729 19.83 -8.38 15.82
C PHE A 729 18.60 -8.57 16.72
N SER A 730 18.65 -8.08 17.97
CA SER A 730 17.51 -8.18 18.88
C SER A 730 16.40 -7.23 18.48
N ARG A 731 15.19 -7.75 18.29
CA ARG A 731 14.01 -6.96 17.87
C ARG A 731 13.51 -6.02 18.96
N ASP A 732 13.87 -6.27 20.21
CA ASP A 732 13.56 -5.38 21.32
C ASP A 732 14.25 -4.01 21.19
N LYS A 733 15.28 -3.91 20.33
CA LYS A 733 15.91 -2.64 19.96
C LYS A 733 15.06 -1.80 19.01
N LEU A 734 14.10 -2.39 18.29
CA LEU A 734 13.16 -1.67 17.41
C LEU A 734 11.99 -1.02 18.17
N LYS A 735 12.29 -0.51 19.36
CA LYS A 735 11.31 0.05 20.27
C LYS A 735 11.83 1.35 20.84
N ILE A 736 11.37 2.45 20.26
CA ILE A 736 11.64 3.78 20.77
C ILE A 736 10.73 4.09 21.98
N SER A 737 11.34 4.35 23.14
CA SER A 737 10.60 4.89 24.29
C SER A 737 10.38 6.40 24.12
N ASN A 738 9.44 6.98 24.86
CA ASN A 738 9.26 8.44 24.82
C ASN A 738 10.53 9.18 25.29
N LYS A 739 11.26 8.61 26.27
CA LYS A 739 12.52 9.17 26.77
C LYS A 739 13.55 9.25 25.65
N ASP A 740 13.75 8.14 24.95
CA ASP A 740 14.73 8.04 23.87
C ASP A 740 14.32 8.92 22.68
N TRP A 741 13.03 9.00 22.39
CA TRP A 741 12.51 9.93 21.39
C TRP A 741 12.84 11.39 21.73
N PHE A 742 12.60 11.81 22.97
CA PHE A 742 12.91 13.18 23.38
C PHE A 742 14.41 13.46 23.40
N ASP A 743 15.24 12.51 23.86
CA ASP A 743 16.70 12.66 23.75
C ASP A 743 17.14 12.83 22.28
N PHE A 744 16.60 11.98 21.40
CA PHE A 744 16.95 11.98 19.99
C PHE A 744 16.63 13.30 19.30
N ILE A 745 15.41 13.83 19.48
CA ILE A 745 14.97 15.06 18.82
C ILE A 745 15.50 16.33 19.50
N GLN A 746 15.52 16.39 20.84
CA GLN A 746 15.91 17.60 21.58
C GLN A 746 17.42 17.82 21.56
N ASN A 747 18.21 16.75 21.61
CA ASN A 747 19.67 16.80 21.53
C ASN A 747 20.19 16.54 20.11
N LYS A 748 19.31 16.52 19.11
CA LYS A 748 19.62 16.32 17.68
C LYS A 748 20.60 15.16 17.42
N ARG A 749 20.39 14.01 18.08
CA ARG A 749 21.26 12.82 17.97
C ARG A 749 21.31 12.21 16.56
N TYR A 750 20.45 12.68 15.66
CA TYR A 750 20.48 12.33 14.25
C TYR A 750 21.61 13.01 13.47
N LEU A 751 22.13 14.14 13.94
CA LEU A 751 23.29 14.83 13.34
C LEU A 751 24.62 14.11 13.60
#